data_AF-A0A094FM37-F1
#
_entry.id   AF-A0A094FM37-F1
#
_cell.length_a   1.000
_cell.length_b   1.000
_cell.length_c   1.000
_cell.angle_alpha   90.00
_cell.angle_beta   90.00
_cell.angle_gamma   90.00
#
_symmetry.space_group_name_H-M   'P 1'
#
loop_
_entity.id
_entity.type
_entity.pdbx_description
1 polymer ?
#
loop_
_entity_poly.entity_id
_entity_poly.type
_entity_poly.pdbx_seq_one_letter_code
_entity_poly.pdbx_strand_id
1 'polypeptide(L)'
;MQVIIMEPSASEPPIIAETRVGGVLTEKVSHVDSSHDEDYSTFSDTMRTYLTYLLGFIIILSTLTATIYFPLIPMLSTHFSVSIQAINLTVTTYAICQAISPAVFASLADAIGRRPVLLGLIGLYSCASLGLALKKSTYAALVALRALQSIGGSATPPIAYGIVADVAVVSERGRMLGPMLSTCNAISAVGPVIGGAVALSTSGYKWAFLTLLIVAVICFLLAGFTLPETARNVVGNGSRPAHGVSRTWWSFIRMRDKQTRKGRYSDAAGESPKDNGKPAWRFLSIFDSLRIILYPDAVAVLWMVASSYAVYYTFQVAIPVIFDEYYGYNELQIGLSFLPGLAGMTIGGIIAGRLVDWNYAKTAKKCNVDIDKRKGNDLRDFPIERSRYHNIIPFILFEVALVVGYGWAVQTRVHPSVLLIIQFFACGTSTLLSHTASALLVDIFPDMSSTAYASGQIMRCGLSAVSAAVLQPLVDAVGRGWYFTIFALFVGISGLLSVAISRSKGMKWRQKRQKGLLKGQVIAIERLDSQALTTTPICRVLYNLLVGGLYTLNIAISSLFLRNPPFRMASTTLKTTVSAAAFSFHTPIAEKQDVKTELNYWLPRQHRQETVDFTQPGGELRFQELEALQENKNVLIRDIRGNMSDYTLEKNGFQYVAHEFSTVGDWSDEERLKAVHIPEAEKLVQKMTGAARCVTFAHRIRNLTTDPAKRADNRAPAQSVHTDFSPAGALHHLEGIITDPAERKSLLRGRVMVMNFWRPLKPIQKDPLTVCDWTSVNQGADCIAFRMIFPNGWNELGKVQFSEKHNWCYLADQQPNEALLFKQFDSGADDGVTLPHSAFVDPRYADCDPRESIEIKMFVFLPGGN
;
A
#
# COMPACT_ATOMS: atom_id res chain seq x y z
N MET A 1 11.02 18.78 71.65
CA MET A 1 10.99 17.42 72.23
C MET A 1 9.59 16.88 71.92
N GLN A 2 9.41 16.17 70.79
CA GLN A 2 9.35 14.70 70.68
C GLN A 2 8.08 14.15 71.37
N VAL A 3 7.15 13.38 70.78
CA VAL A 3 7.20 12.22 69.86
C VAL A 3 5.78 12.01 69.27
N ILE A 4 5.55 12.10 67.95
CA ILE A 4 5.24 11.03 66.97
C ILE A 4 4.57 9.74 67.50
N ILE A 5 3.30 9.51 67.13
CA ILE A 5 2.80 8.14 66.83
C ILE A 5 2.04 8.21 65.49
N MET A 6 2.55 7.47 64.51
CA MET A 6 1.90 7.13 63.25
C MET A 6 0.89 5.99 63.47
N GLU A 7 -0.19 5.92 62.69
CA GLU A 7 -0.61 4.68 62.02
C GLU A 7 -1.70 4.93 60.94
N PRO A 8 -1.84 4.04 59.93
CA PRO A 8 -2.41 4.32 58.62
C PRO A 8 -3.89 3.94 58.50
N SER A 9 -4.65 4.61 57.62
CA SER A 9 -5.98 4.15 57.22
C SER A 9 -6.00 3.94 55.71
N ALA A 10 -5.95 2.67 55.33
CA ALA A 10 -6.19 2.17 53.99
C ALA A 10 -7.69 2.31 53.65
N SER A 11 -7.96 2.72 52.42
CA SER A 11 -9.28 2.76 51.81
C SER A 11 -9.84 1.34 51.64
N GLU A 12 -10.90 1.00 52.37
CA GLU A 12 -11.76 -0.16 52.10
C GLU A 12 -12.64 0.08 50.85
N PRO A 13 -12.95 -0.97 50.07
CA PRO A 13 -13.86 -0.90 48.92
C PRO A 13 -15.34 -0.93 49.38
N PRO A 14 -16.28 -0.39 48.57
CA PRO A 14 -17.67 -0.26 49.00
C PRO A 14 -18.41 -1.60 49.07
N ILE A 15 -19.22 -1.71 50.11
CA ILE A 15 -20.06 -2.83 50.53
C ILE A 15 -21.14 -3.14 49.47
N ILE A 16 -21.24 -4.41 49.08
CA ILE A 16 -22.34 -4.96 48.26
C ILE A 16 -23.51 -5.25 49.20
N ALA A 17 -24.64 -4.57 49.03
CA ALA A 17 -25.89 -4.91 49.71
C ALA A 17 -26.66 -5.94 48.87
N GLU A 18 -26.80 -7.16 49.39
CA GLU A 18 -27.65 -8.21 48.82
C GLU A 18 -29.06 -8.16 49.44
N THR A 19 -30.08 -7.96 48.61
CA THR A 19 -31.48 -8.20 49.00
C THR A 19 -32.07 -9.30 48.13
N ARG A 20 -32.41 -10.45 48.72
CA ARG A 20 -33.06 -11.58 48.05
C ARG A 20 -34.58 -11.41 48.01
N VAL A 21 -35.17 -11.34 46.82
CA VAL A 21 -36.56 -11.79 46.56
C VAL A 21 -36.65 -12.38 45.14
N GLY A 22 -37.03 -13.67 45.05
CA GLY A 22 -37.53 -14.33 43.83
C GLY A 22 -36.51 -14.57 42.71
N GLY A 23 -35.93 -15.78 42.67
CA GLY A 23 -34.87 -16.17 41.73
C GLY A 23 -35.18 -16.01 40.25
N VAL A 24 -34.70 -14.92 39.65
CA VAL A 24 -34.20 -14.81 38.27
C VAL A 24 -33.10 -13.75 38.29
N LEU A 25 -31.86 -14.11 37.96
CA LEU A 25 -30.75 -13.17 37.79
C LEU A 25 -31.01 -12.32 36.54
N THR A 26 -31.55 -11.12 36.74
CA THR A 26 -31.51 -10.05 35.74
C THR A 26 -30.50 -9.01 36.20
N GLU A 27 -29.36 -8.97 35.52
CA GLU A 27 -28.31 -7.99 35.73
C GLU A 27 -28.79 -6.64 35.19
N LYS A 28 -29.54 -5.89 36.00
CA LYS A 28 -29.88 -4.49 35.73
C LYS A 28 -28.72 -3.64 36.22
N VAL A 29 -27.73 -3.42 35.34
CA VAL A 29 -26.71 -2.39 35.57
C VAL A 29 -27.44 -1.04 35.52
N SER A 30 -27.65 -0.43 36.69
CA SER A 30 -28.04 0.98 36.78
C SER A 30 -26.90 1.81 36.20
N HIS A 31 -27.14 2.38 35.02
CA HIS A 31 -26.27 3.38 34.43
C HIS A 31 -26.14 4.56 35.39
N VAL A 32 -24.91 4.85 35.79
CA VAL A 32 -24.55 6.13 36.41
C VAL A 32 -24.74 7.18 35.33
N ASP A 33 -25.83 7.95 35.42
CA ASP A 33 -26.10 9.16 34.64
C ASP A 33 -25.05 10.23 35.00
N SER A 34 -23.90 10.22 34.31
CA SER A 34 -22.88 11.27 34.48
C SER A 34 -22.07 11.53 33.21
N SER A 35 -22.73 11.81 32.07
CA SER A 35 -22.03 12.37 30.90
C SER A 35 -22.88 13.38 30.11
N HIS A 36 -22.61 14.66 30.42
CA HIS A 36 -22.67 15.88 29.60
C HIS A 36 -24.02 16.45 29.14
N ASP A 37 -24.45 17.50 29.84
CA ASP A 37 -25.46 18.48 29.41
C ASP A 37 -24.88 19.53 28.42
N GLU A 38 -23.79 19.20 27.71
CA GLU A 38 -23.05 20.11 26.83
C GLU A 38 -23.40 19.90 25.34
N ASP A 39 -23.54 21.00 24.60
CA ASP A 39 -23.77 20.97 23.14
C ASP A 39 -22.62 20.26 22.40
N TYR A 40 -22.97 19.46 21.39
CA TYR A 40 -22.03 18.70 20.55
C TYR A 40 -21.03 19.60 19.81
N SER A 41 -21.47 20.80 19.43
CA SER A 41 -20.71 21.77 18.64
C SER A 41 -21.27 23.18 18.85
N THR A 42 -20.42 24.13 19.25
CA THR A 42 -20.79 25.54 19.48
C THR A 42 -20.90 26.35 18.17
N PHE A 43 -20.56 25.74 17.02
CA PHE A 43 -20.64 26.41 15.73
C PHE A 43 -22.09 26.62 15.28
N SER A 44 -22.42 27.85 14.89
CA SER A 44 -23.74 28.22 14.40
C SER A 44 -24.10 27.54 13.07
N ASP A 45 -25.39 27.39 12.79
CA ASP A 45 -25.88 26.78 11.53
C ASP A 45 -25.40 27.53 10.28
N THR A 46 -25.27 28.86 10.36
CA THR A 46 -24.69 29.69 9.30
C THR A 46 -23.23 29.34 9.06
N MET A 47 -22.46 29.13 10.14
CA MET A 47 -21.06 28.74 10.03
C MET A 47 -20.93 27.32 9.48
N ARG A 48 -21.76 26.37 9.93
CA ARG A 48 -21.79 25.00 9.38
C ARG A 48 -22.10 25.01 7.89
N THR A 49 -23.09 25.80 7.46
CA THR A 49 -23.44 25.97 6.04
C THR A 49 -22.29 26.58 5.25
N TYR A 50 -21.63 27.60 5.80
CA TYR A 50 -20.44 28.19 5.18
C TYR A 50 -19.30 27.15 5.02
N LEU A 51 -19.02 26.37 6.07
CA LEU A 51 -18.03 25.30 6.04
C LEU A 51 -18.38 24.23 4.99
N THR A 52 -19.66 23.86 4.86
CA THR A 52 -20.12 22.92 3.83
C THR A 52 -19.69 23.35 2.42
N TYR A 53 -19.92 24.61 2.05
CA TYR A 53 -19.56 25.11 0.72
C TYR A 53 -18.05 25.37 0.58
N LEU A 54 -17.41 25.89 1.62
CA LEU A 54 -15.96 26.11 1.63
C LEU A 54 -15.19 24.81 1.45
N LEU A 55 -15.53 23.77 2.22
CA LEU A 55 -14.90 22.46 2.13
C LEU A 55 -15.18 21.81 0.77
N GLY A 56 -16.41 21.93 0.26
CA GLY A 56 -16.75 21.48 -1.09
C GLY A 56 -15.90 22.15 -2.15
N PHE A 57 -15.65 23.46 -2.00
CA PHE A 57 -14.76 24.23 -2.87
C PHE A 57 -13.28 23.85 -2.69
N ILE A 58 -12.82 23.47 -1.51
CA ILE A 58 -11.43 23.00 -1.30
C ILE A 58 -11.21 21.63 -1.94
N ILE A 59 -12.18 20.72 -1.83
CA ILE A 59 -12.10 19.35 -2.36
C ILE A 59 -11.90 19.35 -3.89
N ILE A 60 -12.33 20.40 -4.61
CA ILE A 60 -12.14 20.50 -6.07
C ILE A 60 -10.67 20.42 -6.47
N LEU A 61 -9.74 20.83 -5.61
CA LEU A 61 -8.30 20.74 -5.88
C LEU A 61 -7.86 19.29 -6.15
N SER A 62 -8.55 18.30 -5.59
CA SER A 62 -8.28 16.90 -5.85
C SER A 62 -8.83 16.44 -7.21
N THR A 63 -10.10 16.76 -7.49
CA THR A 63 -10.87 16.22 -8.62
C THR A 63 -10.68 17.00 -9.91
N LEU A 64 -10.70 18.34 -9.87
CA LEU A 64 -10.51 19.22 -11.03
C LEU A 64 -9.15 18.99 -11.68
N THR A 65 -8.12 18.77 -10.86
CA THR A 65 -6.74 18.50 -11.29
C THR A 65 -6.60 17.23 -12.11
N ALA A 66 -7.41 16.22 -11.83
CA ALA A 66 -7.42 14.98 -12.60
C ALA A 66 -8.17 15.19 -13.93
N THR A 67 -9.34 15.84 -13.89
CA THR A 67 -10.22 15.96 -15.06
C THR A 67 -9.74 16.98 -16.10
N ILE A 68 -9.09 18.07 -15.68
CA ILE A 68 -8.52 19.07 -16.60
C ILE A 68 -7.29 18.55 -17.37
N TYR A 69 -6.66 17.49 -16.86
CA TYR A 69 -5.39 16.97 -17.40
C TYR A 69 -5.59 16.07 -18.62
N PHE A 70 -6.68 15.29 -18.68
CA PHE A 70 -6.87 14.29 -19.74
C PHE A 70 -6.82 14.86 -21.17
N PRO A 71 -7.49 15.98 -21.49
CA PRO A 71 -7.43 16.56 -22.84
C PRO A 71 -6.06 17.17 -23.18
N LEU A 72 -5.19 17.40 -22.18
CA LEU A 72 -3.88 18.02 -22.39
C LEU A 72 -2.79 17.00 -22.70
N ILE A 73 -3.06 15.69 -22.58
CA ILE A 73 -2.06 14.64 -22.75
C ILE A 73 -1.36 14.70 -24.12
N PRO A 74 -2.09 14.80 -25.27
CA PRO A 74 -1.46 14.89 -26.58
C PRO A 74 -0.58 16.14 -26.71
N MET A 75 -1.09 17.30 -26.26
CA MET A 75 -0.35 18.56 -26.30
C MET A 75 0.94 18.50 -25.46
N LEU A 76 0.89 17.93 -24.26
CA LEU A 76 2.05 17.79 -23.38
C LEU A 76 3.09 16.84 -23.98
N SER A 77 2.65 15.78 -24.66
CA SER A 77 3.53 14.84 -25.37
C SER A 77 4.32 15.58 -26.47
N THR A 78 3.64 16.40 -27.29
CA THR A 78 4.29 17.22 -28.31
C THR A 78 5.24 18.27 -27.70
N HIS A 79 4.79 18.99 -26.67
CA HIS A 79 5.59 20.07 -26.06
C HIS A 79 6.88 19.57 -25.41
N PHE A 80 6.81 18.46 -24.66
CA PHE A 80 7.99 17.89 -23.99
C PHE A 80 8.79 16.95 -24.90
N SER A 81 8.35 16.73 -26.15
CA SER A 81 8.97 15.78 -27.09
C SER A 81 9.13 14.38 -26.50
N VAL A 82 8.12 13.91 -25.77
CA VAL A 82 8.09 12.58 -25.13
C VAL A 82 6.88 11.78 -25.62
N SER A 83 6.92 10.46 -25.49
CA SER A 83 5.80 9.59 -25.88
C SER A 83 4.55 9.86 -25.03
N ILE A 84 3.36 9.54 -25.57
CA ILE A 84 2.10 9.57 -24.82
C ILE A 84 2.18 8.63 -23.60
N GLN A 85 2.91 7.51 -23.72
CA GLN A 85 3.15 6.58 -22.62
C GLN A 85 3.94 7.24 -21.48
N ALA A 86 4.91 8.09 -21.79
CA ALA A 86 5.61 8.88 -20.78
C ALA A 86 4.67 9.89 -20.13
N ILE A 87 3.85 10.63 -20.88
CA ILE A 87 2.86 11.52 -20.25
C ILE A 87 1.86 10.74 -19.37
N ASN A 88 1.43 9.55 -19.77
CA ASN A 88 0.57 8.71 -18.94
C ASN A 88 1.24 8.28 -17.63
N LEU A 89 2.57 8.16 -17.58
CA LEU A 89 3.31 7.93 -16.33
C LEU A 89 3.07 9.06 -15.31
N THR A 90 2.87 10.31 -15.76
CA THR A 90 2.54 11.41 -14.84
C THR A 90 1.15 11.26 -14.22
N VAL A 91 0.18 10.69 -14.96
CA VAL A 91 -1.17 10.39 -14.47
C VAL A 91 -1.10 9.27 -13.43
N THR A 92 -0.33 8.23 -13.73
CA THR A 92 -0.08 7.13 -12.78
C THR A 92 0.62 7.63 -11.53
N THR A 93 1.70 8.41 -11.67
CA THR A 93 2.43 8.97 -10.52
C THR A 93 1.50 9.81 -9.63
N TYR A 94 0.64 10.62 -10.26
CA TYR A 94 -0.40 11.36 -9.56
C TYR A 94 -1.36 10.42 -8.80
N ALA A 95 -1.84 9.35 -9.42
CA ALA A 95 -2.74 8.37 -8.79
C ALA A 95 -2.10 7.62 -7.61
N ILE A 96 -0.81 7.28 -7.70
CA ILE A 96 -0.05 6.63 -6.62
C ILE A 96 0.04 7.55 -5.40
N CYS A 97 0.47 8.80 -5.61
CA CYS A 97 0.50 9.80 -4.55
C CYS A 97 -0.90 10.05 -3.97
N GLN A 98 -1.95 9.97 -4.80
CA GLN A 98 -3.33 10.14 -4.36
C GLN A 98 -3.81 9.00 -3.45
N ALA A 99 -3.29 7.79 -3.63
CA ALA A 99 -3.59 6.65 -2.76
C ALA A 99 -2.84 6.74 -1.42
N ILE A 100 -1.57 7.17 -1.42
CA ILE A 100 -0.71 7.14 -0.22
C ILE A 100 -0.92 8.36 0.67
N SER A 101 -1.04 9.56 0.10
CA SER A 101 -1.09 10.82 0.85
C SER A 101 -2.20 10.86 1.93
N PRO A 102 -3.45 10.40 1.66
CA PRO A 102 -4.48 10.33 2.70
C PRO A 102 -4.08 9.59 3.98
N ALA A 103 -3.36 8.46 3.90
CA ALA A 103 -2.95 7.71 5.09
C ALA A 103 -2.04 8.53 6.02
N VAL A 104 -1.14 9.31 5.43
CA VAL A 104 -0.17 10.11 6.18
C VAL A 104 -0.82 11.36 6.75
N PHE A 105 -1.47 12.15 5.90
CA PHE A 105 -1.92 13.48 6.30
C PHE A 105 -3.27 13.47 7.00
N ALA A 106 -4.11 12.44 6.83
CA ALA A 106 -5.35 12.31 7.60
C ALA A 106 -5.07 11.95 9.07
N SER A 107 -4.14 11.02 9.33
CA SER A 107 -3.70 10.69 10.69
C SER A 107 -2.96 11.85 11.35
N LEU A 108 -2.16 12.58 10.58
CA LEU A 108 -1.53 13.82 11.04
C LEU A 108 -2.57 14.88 11.42
N ALA A 109 -3.65 15.02 10.64
CA ALA A 109 -4.74 15.96 10.92
C ALA A 109 -5.57 15.54 12.14
N ASP A 110 -5.73 14.24 12.40
CA ASP A 110 -6.36 13.72 13.62
C ASP A 110 -5.50 14.04 14.86
N ALA A 111 -4.16 14.01 14.74
CA ALA A 111 -3.26 14.23 15.88
C ALA A 111 -2.92 15.70 16.18
N ILE A 112 -2.60 16.50 15.15
CA ILE A 112 -2.09 17.88 15.31
C ILE A 112 -3.20 18.93 15.20
N GLY A 113 -4.28 18.63 14.47
CA GLY A 113 -5.38 19.56 14.20
C GLY A 113 -5.75 19.61 12.71
N ARG A 114 -7.00 19.98 12.41
CA ARG A 114 -7.54 19.98 11.03
C ARG A 114 -6.95 21.11 10.21
N ARG A 115 -6.93 22.31 10.79
CA ARG A 115 -6.58 23.55 10.11
C ARG A 115 -5.11 23.61 9.66
N PRO A 116 -4.10 23.37 10.51
CA PRO A 116 -2.70 23.53 10.11
C PRO A 116 -2.30 22.54 9.00
N VAL A 117 -2.76 21.30 9.08
CA VAL A 117 -2.49 20.28 8.07
C VAL A 117 -3.17 20.64 6.74
N LEU A 118 -4.44 21.04 6.78
CA LEU A 118 -5.16 21.43 5.56
C LEU A 118 -4.50 22.61 4.83
N LEU A 119 -4.06 23.65 5.56
CA LEU A 119 -3.35 24.78 4.95
C LEU A 119 -1.98 24.38 4.42
N GLY A 120 -1.23 23.54 5.12
CA GLY A 120 0.05 23.03 4.64
C GLY A 120 -0.11 22.28 3.31
N LEU A 121 -1.14 21.45 3.19
CA LEU A 121 -1.47 20.71 1.98
C LEU A 121 -1.89 21.60 0.81
N ILE A 122 -2.78 22.57 1.06
CA ILE A 122 -3.19 23.53 0.02
C ILE A 122 -1.98 24.37 -0.42
N GLY A 123 -1.14 24.80 0.52
CA GLY A 123 0.10 25.53 0.23
C GLY A 123 1.07 24.70 -0.64
N LEU A 124 1.27 23.43 -0.30
CA LEU A 124 2.06 22.50 -1.11
C LEU A 124 1.49 22.35 -2.52
N TYR A 125 0.17 22.20 -2.64
CA TYR A 125 -0.53 22.13 -3.93
C TYR A 125 -0.31 23.43 -4.75
N SER A 126 -0.43 24.60 -4.12
CA SER A 126 -0.22 25.90 -4.76
C SER A 126 1.22 26.05 -5.26
N CYS A 127 2.22 25.71 -4.44
CA CYS A 127 3.63 25.75 -4.83
C CYS A 127 3.94 24.80 -5.99
N ALA A 128 3.38 23.58 -5.96
CA ALA A 128 3.53 22.61 -7.05
C ALA A 128 2.88 23.11 -8.34
N SER A 129 1.67 23.70 -8.26
CA SER A 129 0.94 24.26 -9.41
C SER A 129 1.66 25.48 -10.01
N LEU A 130 2.26 26.32 -9.17
CA LEU A 130 3.12 27.42 -9.61
C LEU A 130 4.37 26.89 -10.33
N GLY A 131 5.00 25.85 -9.78
CA GLY A 131 6.13 25.18 -10.43
C GLY A 131 5.76 24.65 -11.83
N LEU A 132 4.57 24.02 -11.95
CA LEU A 132 4.05 23.50 -13.22
C LEU A 132 3.74 24.60 -14.25
N ALA A 133 3.32 25.78 -13.79
CA ALA A 133 3.08 26.93 -14.66
C ALA A 133 4.39 27.61 -15.12
N LEU A 134 5.42 27.64 -14.27
CA LEU A 134 6.66 28.39 -14.51
C LEU A 134 7.76 27.58 -15.23
N LYS A 135 7.93 26.29 -14.93
CA LYS A 135 9.02 25.46 -15.50
C LYS A 135 8.66 24.93 -16.88
N LYS A 136 9.54 25.18 -17.86
CA LYS A 136 9.25 24.97 -19.30
C LYS A 136 9.93 23.78 -19.96
N SER A 137 10.94 23.13 -19.37
CA SER A 137 11.92 22.38 -20.18
C SER A 137 12.29 20.97 -19.72
N THR A 138 11.76 20.43 -18.62
CA THR A 138 12.17 19.10 -18.15
C THR A 138 10.98 18.23 -17.78
N TYR A 139 10.83 17.10 -18.49
CA TYR A 139 9.81 16.09 -18.21
C TYR A 139 9.91 15.53 -16.77
N ALA A 140 11.11 15.32 -16.23
CA ALA A 140 11.29 14.90 -14.83
C ALA A 140 10.70 15.90 -13.83
N ALA A 141 10.81 17.21 -14.10
CA ALA A 141 10.18 18.23 -13.27
C ALA A 141 8.66 18.18 -13.34
N LEU A 142 8.09 17.90 -14.53
CA LEU A 142 6.64 17.67 -14.68
C LEU A 142 6.17 16.51 -13.81
N VAL A 143 6.87 15.36 -13.84
CA VAL A 143 6.55 14.18 -13.02
C VAL A 143 6.62 14.51 -11.53
N ALA A 144 7.73 15.10 -11.07
CA ALA A 144 7.94 15.43 -9.66
C ALA A 144 6.93 16.45 -9.12
N LEU A 145 6.67 17.52 -9.88
CA LEU A 145 5.69 18.53 -9.49
C LEU A 145 4.26 17.99 -9.51
N ARG A 146 3.92 17.08 -10.43
CA ARG A 146 2.63 16.37 -10.42
C ARG A 146 2.48 15.47 -9.18
N ALA A 147 3.55 14.81 -8.76
CA ALA A 147 3.55 14.04 -7.51
C ALA A 147 3.27 14.94 -6.30
N LEU A 148 3.99 16.06 -6.16
CA LEU A 148 3.78 17.03 -5.08
C LEU A 148 2.38 17.65 -5.11
N GLN A 149 1.88 17.99 -6.31
CA GLN A 149 0.52 18.48 -6.51
C GLN A 149 -0.52 17.45 -6.04
N SER A 150 -0.32 16.17 -6.34
CA SER A 150 -1.21 15.09 -5.86
C SER A 150 -1.20 14.98 -4.34
N ILE A 151 -0.04 15.04 -3.70
CA ILE A 151 0.09 14.96 -2.24
C ILE A 151 -0.75 16.06 -1.58
N GLY A 152 -0.61 17.31 -2.04
CA GLY A 152 -1.35 18.45 -1.51
C GLY A 152 -2.87 18.39 -1.76
N GLY A 153 -3.32 17.83 -2.88
CA GLY A 153 -4.74 17.77 -3.23
C GLY A 153 -5.50 16.58 -2.62
N SER A 154 -4.88 15.40 -2.58
CA SER A 154 -5.57 14.12 -2.33
C SER A 154 -5.98 13.87 -0.89
N ALA A 155 -5.30 14.46 0.10
CA ALA A 155 -5.65 14.35 1.51
C ALA A 155 -6.71 15.37 1.96
N THR A 156 -7.11 16.31 1.09
CA THR A 156 -8.15 17.31 1.41
C THR A 156 -9.54 16.71 1.66
N PRO A 157 -10.04 15.70 0.91
CA PRO A 157 -11.35 15.12 1.19
C PRO A 157 -11.45 14.41 2.55
N PRO A 158 -10.51 13.52 2.97
CA PRO A 158 -10.51 12.93 4.31
C PRO A 158 -10.56 13.97 5.43
N ILE A 159 -9.75 15.03 5.33
CA ILE A 159 -9.72 16.08 6.35
C ILE A 159 -11.05 16.86 6.37
N ALA A 160 -11.64 17.13 5.20
CA ALA A 160 -12.95 17.77 5.11
C ALA A 160 -14.06 16.90 5.74
N TYR A 161 -14.04 15.59 5.53
CA TYR A 161 -14.94 14.67 6.22
C TYR A 161 -14.72 14.66 7.73
N GLY A 162 -13.47 14.71 8.18
CA GLY A 162 -13.14 14.87 9.60
C GLY A 162 -13.70 16.15 10.20
N ILE A 163 -13.57 17.29 9.50
CA ILE A 163 -14.16 18.57 9.91
C ILE A 163 -15.68 18.46 10.04
N VAL A 164 -16.37 17.85 9.06
CA VAL A 164 -17.82 17.63 9.14
C VAL A 164 -18.18 16.73 10.32
N ALA A 165 -17.41 15.67 10.56
CA ALA A 165 -17.61 14.78 11.69
C ALA A 165 -17.40 15.49 13.04
N ASP A 166 -16.50 16.48 13.10
CA ASP A 166 -16.22 17.27 14.30
C ASP A 166 -17.34 18.28 14.60
N VAL A 167 -17.94 18.89 13.58
CA VAL A 167 -18.92 19.98 13.74
C VAL A 167 -20.39 19.55 13.67
N ALA A 168 -20.70 18.40 13.05
CA ALA A 168 -22.05 17.93 12.79
C ALA A 168 -22.39 16.62 13.51
N VAL A 169 -23.52 16.61 14.22
CA VAL A 169 -24.09 15.41 14.83
C VAL A 169 -24.48 14.39 13.77
N VAL A 170 -24.47 13.10 14.13
CA VAL A 170 -24.74 11.98 13.21
C VAL A 170 -26.10 12.10 12.50
N SER A 171 -27.09 12.75 13.14
CA SER A 171 -28.41 13.01 12.56
C SER A 171 -28.44 14.10 11.47
N GLU A 172 -27.41 14.96 11.40
CA GLU A 172 -27.32 16.08 10.44
C GLU A 172 -26.13 15.99 9.49
N ARG A 173 -25.31 14.93 9.60
CA ARG A 173 -24.13 14.74 8.73
C ARG A 173 -24.51 14.69 7.25
N GLY A 174 -25.64 14.09 6.88
CA GLY A 174 -26.08 14.02 5.48
C GLY A 174 -26.37 15.41 4.89
N ARG A 175 -27.00 16.30 5.67
CA ARG A 175 -27.28 17.69 5.30
C ARG A 175 -26.03 18.51 5.01
N MET A 176 -24.91 18.21 5.67
CA MET A 176 -23.62 18.85 5.38
C MET A 176 -22.85 18.15 4.26
N LEU A 177 -22.74 16.81 4.29
CA LEU A 177 -21.96 16.04 3.33
C LEU A 177 -22.52 16.10 1.91
N GLY A 178 -23.85 16.04 1.75
CA GLY A 178 -24.50 16.06 0.45
C GLY A 178 -24.12 17.30 -0.38
N PRO A 179 -24.48 18.52 0.06
CA PRO A 179 -24.13 19.75 -0.66
C PRO A 179 -22.62 19.99 -0.80
N MET A 180 -21.82 19.58 0.19
CA MET A 180 -20.35 19.69 0.14
C MET A 180 -19.79 18.94 -1.08
N LEU A 181 -20.19 17.68 -1.25
CA LEU A 181 -19.68 16.82 -2.32
C LEU A 181 -20.31 17.16 -3.68
N SER A 182 -21.58 17.56 -3.68
CA SER A 182 -22.23 18.05 -4.89
C SER A 182 -21.56 19.30 -5.44
N THR A 183 -21.14 20.22 -4.56
CA THR A 183 -20.34 21.40 -4.97
C THR A 183 -19.05 20.96 -5.67
N CYS A 184 -18.36 19.96 -5.11
CA CYS A 184 -17.15 19.42 -5.71
C CYS A 184 -17.39 18.83 -7.11
N ASN A 185 -18.39 17.94 -7.23
CA ASN A 185 -18.66 17.24 -8.47
C ASN A 185 -19.16 18.18 -9.58
N ALA A 186 -19.98 19.18 -9.24
CA ALA A 186 -20.48 20.18 -10.17
C ALA A 186 -19.33 21.01 -10.78
N ILE A 187 -18.37 21.44 -9.95
CA ILE A 187 -17.22 22.22 -10.42
C ILE A 187 -16.25 21.35 -11.22
N SER A 188 -16.08 20.09 -10.82
CA SER A 188 -15.22 19.12 -11.52
C SER A 188 -15.72 18.81 -12.94
N ALA A 189 -17.01 19.00 -13.20
CA ALA A 189 -17.64 18.91 -14.52
C ALA A 189 -17.05 19.86 -15.55
N VAL A 190 -16.59 21.03 -15.09
CA VAL A 190 -16.03 22.06 -15.96
C VAL A 190 -14.58 21.71 -16.36
N GLY A 191 -13.92 20.82 -15.64
CA GLY A 191 -12.51 20.44 -15.85
C GLY A 191 -12.18 19.95 -17.27
N PRO A 192 -12.84 18.91 -17.80
CA PRO A 192 -12.58 18.43 -19.16
C PRO A 192 -12.89 19.48 -20.23
N VAL A 193 -13.92 20.31 -20.02
CA VAL A 193 -14.30 21.39 -20.94
C VAL A 193 -13.22 22.47 -20.99
N ILE A 194 -12.74 22.91 -19.83
CA ILE A 194 -11.61 23.87 -19.75
C ILE A 194 -10.35 23.23 -20.35
N GLY A 195 -10.05 21.97 -20.01
CA GLY A 195 -8.89 21.25 -20.53
C GLY A 195 -8.91 21.18 -22.07
N GLY A 196 -10.05 20.81 -22.67
CA GLY A 196 -10.22 20.73 -24.12
C GLY A 196 -10.20 22.10 -24.79
N ALA A 197 -10.87 23.12 -24.22
CA ALA A 197 -10.83 24.49 -24.75
C ALA A 197 -9.42 25.09 -24.71
N VAL A 198 -8.67 24.83 -23.64
CA VAL A 198 -7.28 25.24 -23.49
C VAL A 198 -6.39 24.48 -24.48
N ALA A 199 -6.65 23.18 -24.71
CA ALA A 199 -5.92 22.37 -25.69
C ALA A 199 -6.03 22.89 -27.13
N LEU A 200 -7.14 23.54 -27.50
CA LEU A 200 -7.31 24.13 -28.83
C LEU A 200 -6.49 25.40 -29.07
N SER A 201 -5.89 26.00 -28.03
CA SER A 201 -5.06 27.20 -28.14
C SER A 201 -3.56 26.87 -28.22
N THR A 202 -2.82 27.53 -29.14
CA THR A 202 -1.41 27.22 -29.50
C THR A 202 -0.39 27.38 -28.36
N SER A 203 -0.77 27.94 -27.21
CA SER A 203 0.06 28.07 -25.98
C SER A 203 -0.68 27.58 -24.71
N GLY A 204 -1.63 26.66 -24.89
CA GLY A 204 -2.69 26.36 -23.94
C GLY A 204 -2.28 25.78 -22.59
N TYR A 205 -1.47 24.71 -22.53
CA TYR A 205 -1.31 23.89 -21.31
C TYR A 205 -0.94 24.69 -20.04
N LYS A 206 -0.22 25.82 -20.16
CA LYS A 206 0.12 26.71 -19.03
C LYS A 206 -1.12 27.28 -18.36
N TRP A 207 -2.13 27.65 -19.14
CA TRP A 207 -3.38 28.21 -18.62
C TRP A 207 -4.16 27.19 -17.81
N ALA A 208 -4.04 25.89 -18.09
CA ALA A 208 -4.63 24.86 -17.24
C ALA A 208 -3.97 24.84 -15.85
N PHE A 209 -2.64 24.82 -15.78
CA PHE A 209 -1.92 24.85 -14.49
C PHE A 209 -2.07 26.18 -13.76
N LEU A 210 -2.16 27.30 -14.48
CA LEU A 210 -2.42 28.61 -13.89
C LEU A 210 -3.84 28.71 -13.34
N THR A 211 -4.84 28.12 -14.02
CA THR A 211 -6.21 28.04 -13.52
C THR A 211 -6.25 27.26 -12.21
N LEU A 212 -5.58 26.10 -12.15
CA LEU A 212 -5.45 25.31 -10.92
C LEU A 212 -4.75 26.09 -9.80
N LEU A 213 -3.70 26.86 -10.12
CA LEU A 213 -3.01 27.71 -9.17
C LEU A 213 -3.93 28.80 -8.61
N ILE A 214 -4.67 29.51 -9.48
CA ILE A 214 -5.60 30.58 -9.06
C ILE A 214 -6.64 30.01 -8.10
N VAL A 215 -7.26 28.88 -8.46
CA VAL A 215 -8.23 28.19 -7.60
C VAL A 215 -7.60 27.80 -6.27
N ALA A 216 -6.40 27.22 -6.26
CA ALA A 216 -5.70 26.84 -5.04
C ALA A 216 -5.36 28.02 -4.13
N VAL A 217 -4.90 29.15 -4.71
CA VAL A 217 -4.61 30.37 -3.95
C VAL A 217 -5.89 30.94 -3.35
N ILE A 218 -7.02 30.94 -4.09
CA ILE A 218 -8.31 31.34 -3.55
C ILE A 218 -8.71 30.43 -2.38
N CYS A 219 -8.60 29.11 -2.54
CA CYS A 219 -8.85 28.15 -1.46
C CYS A 219 -7.93 28.40 -0.25
N PHE A 220 -6.65 28.67 -0.47
CA PHE A 220 -5.66 28.94 0.57
C PHE A 220 -6.01 30.21 1.36
N LEU A 221 -6.34 31.29 0.65
CA LEU A 221 -6.74 32.55 1.27
C LEU A 221 -8.06 32.40 2.03
N LEU A 222 -9.08 31.82 1.41
CA LEU A 222 -10.37 31.58 2.08
C LEU A 222 -10.18 30.73 3.33
N ALA A 223 -9.56 29.56 3.22
CA ALA A 223 -9.29 28.70 4.38
C ALA A 223 -8.43 29.41 5.43
N GLY A 224 -7.40 30.16 5.02
CA GLY A 224 -6.53 30.89 5.93
C GLY A 224 -7.28 31.95 6.75
N PHE A 225 -8.16 32.71 6.10
CA PHE A 225 -8.93 33.78 6.74
C PHE A 225 -10.15 33.28 7.51
N THR A 226 -10.84 32.24 7.07
CA THR A 226 -12.19 31.91 7.56
C THR A 226 -12.34 30.54 8.20
N LEU A 227 -11.44 29.57 7.94
CA LEU A 227 -11.54 28.22 8.51
C LEU A 227 -11.04 28.21 9.97
N PRO A 228 -11.92 28.00 10.96
CA PRO A 228 -11.52 27.83 12.35
C PRO A 228 -10.91 26.44 12.55
N GLU A 229 -10.17 26.27 13.63
CA GLU A 229 -9.82 24.93 14.10
C GLU A 229 -11.09 24.22 14.59
N THR A 230 -11.26 22.96 14.16
CA THR A 230 -12.42 22.14 14.52
C THR A 230 -12.04 20.85 15.22
N ALA A 231 -10.74 20.50 15.26
CA ALA A 231 -10.28 19.26 15.87
C ALA A 231 -10.65 19.22 17.36
N ARG A 232 -11.39 18.18 17.76
CA ARG A 232 -11.92 18.06 19.13
C ARG A 232 -10.82 17.97 20.20
N ASN A 233 -9.67 17.40 19.86
CA ASN A 233 -8.49 17.36 20.72
C ASN A 233 -7.85 18.75 20.96
N VAL A 234 -8.04 19.71 20.04
CA VAL A 234 -7.48 21.06 20.16
C VAL A 234 -8.49 22.03 20.79
N VAL A 235 -9.73 22.07 20.28
CA VAL A 235 -10.73 23.08 20.66
C VAL A 235 -11.94 22.53 21.42
N GLY A 236 -11.98 21.23 21.73
CA GLY A 236 -13.15 20.58 22.31
C GLY A 236 -14.35 20.64 21.36
N ASN A 237 -15.51 21.07 21.85
CA ASN A 237 -16.71 21.32 21.04
C ASN A 237 -16.69 22.68 20.29
N GLY A 238 -15.53 23.37 20.25
CA GLY A 238 -15.38 24.72 19.70
C GLY A 238 -15.48 25.85 20.73
N SER A 239 -15.63 25.52 22.03
CA SER A 239 -15.68 26.48 23.13
C SER A 239 -14.30 26.99 23.56
N ARG A 240 -13.22 26.22 23.31
CA ARG A 240 -11.85 26.57 23.72
C ARG A 240 -11.16 27.41 22.64
N PRO A 241 -10.42 28.48 23.00
CA PRO A 241 -9.72 29.30 22.02
C PRO A 241 -8.56 28.53 21.40
N ALA A 242 -8.43 28.60 20.07
CA ALA A 242 -7.27 28.05 19.36
C ALA A 242 -6.01 28.93 19.58
N HIS A 243 -4.84 28.30 19.61
CA HIS A 243 -3.54 28.98 19.78
C HIS A 243 -2.64 28.81 18.54
N GLY A 244 -1.70 29.74 18.33
CA GLY A 244 -0.67 29.66 17.28
C GLY A 244 -1.23 29.56 15.85
N VAL A 245 -0.72 28.59 15.09
CA VAL A 245 -1.08 28.32 13.68
C VAL A 245 -2.53 27.82 13.53
N SER A 246 -3.17 27.35 14.61
CA SER A 246 -4.58 26.94 14.60
C SER A 246 -5.55 28.14 14.65
N ARG A 247 -5.07 29.39 14.76
CA ARG A 247 -5.90 30.60 14.67
C ARG A 247 -6.13 31.04 13.22
N THR A 248 -7.30 31.59 12.94
CA THR A 248 -7.59 32.24 11.65
C THR A 248 -6.74 33.50 11.47
N TRP A 249 -6.34 33.79 10.22
CA TRP A 249 -5.61 35.02 9.90
C TRP A 249 -6.43 36.28 10.20
N TRP A 250 -7.76 36.21 10.07
CA TRP A 250 -8.66 37.29 10.49
C TRP A 250 -8.47 37.68 11.96
N SER A 251 -8.23 36.69 12.84
CA SER A 251 -8.05 36.95 14.26
C SER A 251 -6.72 37.66 14.58
N PHE A 252 -5.71 37.54 13.71
CA PHE A 252 -4.45 38.29 13.83
C PHE A 252 -4.60 39.74 13.33
N ILE A 253 -5.36 39.95 12.26
CA ILE A 253 -5.61 41.30 11.71
C ILE A 253 -6.50 42.13 12.65
N ARG A 254 -7.50 41.50 13.28
CA ARG A 254 -8.41 42.18 14.23
C ARG A 254 -7.83 42.40 15.64
N MET A 255 -6.57 42.00 15.88
CA MET A 255 -5.92 42.11 17.20
C MET A 255 -5.46 43.52 17.58
N ARG A 256 -5.79 44.55 16.80
CA ARG A 256 -5.57 45.95 17.21
C ARG A 256 -6.67 46.53 18.12
N ASP A 257 -7.74 45.80 18.46
CA ASP A 257 -8.91 46.46 19.10
C ASP A 257 -9.71 45.71 20.17
N LYS A 258 -9.13 44.76 20.94
CA LYS A 258 -9.84 44.23 22.15
C LYS A 258 -8.94 43.96 23.35
N GLN A 259 -8.45 45.05 23.92
CA GLN A 259 -8.04 45.15 25.34
C GLN A 259 -9.26 45.13 26.30
N THR A 260 -10.49 45.07 25.78
CA THR A 260 -11.75 45.23 26.52
C THR A 260 -12.49 43.92 26.88
N ARG A 261 -11.94 42.74 26.62
CA ARG A 261 -12.64 41.44 26.85
C ARG A 261 -12.02 40.53 27.92
N LYS A 262 -11.16 41.08 28.79
CA LYS A 262 -10.46 40.33 29.86
C LYS A 262 -11.30 40.03 31.11
N GLY A 263 -12.53 40.56 31.22
CA GLY A 263 -13.31 40.53 32.47
C GLY A 263 -14.49 39.55 32.55
N ARG A 264 -14.63 38.55 31.67
CA ARG A 264 -15.83 37.67 31.70
C ARG A 264 -15.57 36.16 31.55
N TYR A 265 -14.31 35.73 31.55
CA TYR A 265 -13.92 34.33 31.36
C TYR A 265 -12.97 33.81 32.46
N SER A 266 -12.76 34.57 33.54
CA SER A 266 -11.96 34.10 34.69
C SER A 266 -12.65 32.99 35.49
N ASP A 267 -13.96 32.87 35.41
CA ASP A 267 -14.73 32.03 36.35
C ASP A 267 -15.14 30.67 35.75
N ALA A 268 -14.74 30.41 34.49
CA ALA A 268 -14.95 29.12 33.81
C ALA A 268 -13.63 28.36 33.55
N ALA A 269 -12.52 28.82 34.13
CA ALA A 269 -11.28 28.05 34.19
C ALA A 269 -11.37 27.03 35.33
N GLY A 270 -12.34 26.10 35.20
CA GLY A 270 -12.31 24.86 35.96
C GLY A 270 -11.02 24.11 35.63
N GLU A 271 -10.42 23.51 36.66
CA GLU A 271 -9.18 22.74 36.61
C GLU A 271 -9.06 21.92 35.33
N SER A 272 -7.87 21.94 34.70
CA SER A 272 -7.60 21.07 33.56
C SER A 272 -7.94 19.63 33.97
N PRO A 273 -8.80 18.90 33.24
CA PRO A 273 -8.85 17.47 33.40
C PRO A 273 -7.42 16.98 33.19
N LYS A 274 -6.91 16.19 34.15
CA LYS A 274 -5.61 15.51 34.04
C LYS A 274 -5.44 15.05 32.59
N ASP A 275 -4.32 15.46 32.00
CA ASP A 275 -3.87 15.08 30.66
C ASP A 275 -3.82 13.54 30.59
N ASN A 276 -4.97 12.92 30.28
CA ASN A 276 -5.09 11.48 30.09
C ASN A 276 -4.36 11.16 28.80
N GLY A 277 -3.03 11.04 28.90
CA GLY A 277 -2.11 10.51 27.89
C GLY A 277 -2.41 10.97 26.47
N LYS A 278 -1.94 12.16 26.09
CA LYS A 278 -1.92 12.62 24.69
C LYS A 278 -1.45 11.47 23.77
N PRO A 279 -2.20 11.09 22.73
CA PRO A 279 -1.60 10.32 21.65
C PRO A 279 -0.70 11.29 20.89
N ALA A 280 0.57 11.39 21.27
CA ALA A 280 1.58 12.01 20.44
C ALA A 280 1.53 11.33 19.07
N TRP A 281 1.51 12.10 17.99
CA TRP A 281 1.61 11.54 16.64
C TRP A 281 2.87 10.66 16.59
N ARG A 282 2.68 9.34 16.42
CA ARG A 282 3.76 8.38 16.21
C ARG A 282 3.81 8.15 14.71
N PHE A 283 4.98 8.11 14.08
CA PHE A 283 5.08 7.78 12.65
C PHE A 283 4.34 6.46 12.28
N LEU A 284 4.25 5.54 13.24
CA LEU A 284 3.44 4.31 13.15
C LEU A 284 1.92 4.54 12.94
N SER A 285 1.38 5.73 13.23
CA SER A 285 -0.03 6.08 13.00
C SER A 285 -0.39 6.17 11.51
N ILE A 286 0.61 6.21 10.62
CA ILE A 286 0.39 6.07 9.17
C ILE A 286 -0.26 4.71 8.86
N PHE A 287 0.05 3.67 9.65
CA PHE A 287 -0.54 2.35 9.52
C PHE A 287 -1.97 2.27 10.10
N ASP A 288 -2.48 3.29 10.78
CA ASP A 288 -3.83 3.25 11.35
C ASP A 288 -4.90 3.17 10.26
N SER A 289 -4.73 3.88 9.14
CA SER A 289 -5.63 3.73 7.98
C SER A 289 -5.61 2.30 7.44
N LEU A 290 -4.44 1.63 7.41
CA LEU A 290 -4.32 0.24 6.99
C LEU A 290 -4.91 -0.72 8.03
N ARG A 291 -4.75 -0.42 9.32
CA ARG A 291 -5.33 -1.19 10.42
C ARG A 291 -6.85 -1.14 10.40
N ILE A 292 -7.45 0.00 10.03
CA ILE A 292 -8.90 0.12 9.88
C ILE A 292 -9.43 -0.87 8.83
N ILE A 293 -8.69 -1.10 7.74
CA ILE A 293 -9.06 -2.08 6.70
C ILE A 293 -9.08 -3.51 7.26
N LEU A 294 -8.38 -3.80 8.36
CA LEU A 294 -8.37 -5.15 8.94
C LEU A 294 -9.59 -5.43 9.84
N TYR A 295 -10.35 -4.42 10.25
CA TYR A 295 -11.52 -4.64 11.09
C TYR A 295 -12.70 -5.22 10.29
N PRO A 296 -13.36 -6.29 10.76
CA PRO A 296 -14.40 -6.99 10.00
C PRO A 296 -15.64 -6.13 9.71
N ASP A 297 -16.01 -5.20 10.60
CA ASP A 297 -17.08 -4.23 10.37
C ASP A 297 -16.69 -3.13 9.39
N ALA A 298 -15.42 -2.74 9.37
CA ALA A 298 -14.91 -1.75 8.41
C ALA A 298 -14.81 -2.33 6.99
N VAL A 299 -14.27 -3.55 6.81
CA VAL A 299 -14.12 -4.20 5.48
C VAL A 299 -15.42 -4.22 4.70
N ALA A 300 -16.52 -4.59 5.36
CA ALA A 300 -17.81 -4.69 4.70
C ALA A 300 -18.27 -3.32 4.19
N VAL A 301 -18.14 -2.26 5.00
CA VAL A 301 -18.52 -0.90 4.61
C VAL A 301 -17.59 -0.34 3.55
N LEU A 302 -16.28 -0.51 3.72
CA LEU A 302 -15.25 -0.09 2.79
C LEU A 302 -15.47 -0.74 1.40
N TRP A 303 -15.88 -2.02 1.34
CA TRP A 303 -16.12 -2.71 0.06
C TRP A 303 -17.18 -1.98 -0.75
N MET A 304 -18.29 -1.57 -0.10
CA MET A 304 -19.33 -0.78 -0.77
C MET A 304 -18.81 0.58 -1.25
N VAL A 305 -17.97 1.26 -0.47
CA VAL A 305 -17.33 2.52 -0.89
C VAL A 305 -16.53 2.31 -2.17
N ALA A 306 -15.71 1.26 -2.21
CA ALA A 306 -14.80 0.97 -3.31
C ALA A 306 -15.52 0.44 -4.55
N SER A 307 -16.42 -0.54 -4.39
CA SER A 307 -17.08 -1.23 -5.51
C SER A 307 -18.00 -0.29 -6.29
N SER A 308 -18.79 0.55 -5.61
CA SER A 308 -19.62 1.53 -6.28
C SER A 308 -18.78 2.58 -7.00
N TYR A 309 -17.68 3.06 -6.41
CA TYR A 309 -16.81 4.02 -7.09
C TYR A 309 -16.07 3.41 -8.28
N ALA A 310 -15.72 2.12 -8.22
CA ALA A 310 -15.13 1.41 -9.35
C ALA A 310 -16.06 1.42 -10.57
N VAL A 311 -17.40 1.36 -10.38
CA VAL A 311 -18.37 1.54 -11.47
C VAL A 311 -18.18 2.89 -12.14
N TYR A 312 -18.23 3.99 -11.38
CA TYR A 312 -17.97 5.33 -11.92
C TYR A 312 -16.63 5.41 -12.66
N TYR A 313 -15.57 4.88 -12.07
CA TYR A 313 -14.24 4.95 -12.68
C TYR A 313 -14.16 4.15 -13.99
N THR A 314 -14.86 3.01 -14.09
CA THR A 314 -14.98 2.25 -15.34
C THR A 314 -15.62 3.08 -16.45
N PHE A 315 -16.67 3.86 -16.16
CA PHE A 315 -17.23 4.80 -17.15
C PHE A 315 -16.20 5.85 -17.56
N GLN A 316 -15.44 6.41 -16.61
CA GLN A 316 -14.41 7.41 -16.92
C GLN A 316 -13.36 6.90 -17.91
N VAL A 317 -12.95 5.63 -17.78
CA VAL A 317 -11.97 5.02 -18.67
C VAL A 317 -12.59 4.57 -20.00
N ALA A 318 -13.82 4.06 -19.98
CA ALA A 318 -14.48 3.51 -21.16
C ALA A 318 -14.99 4.59 -22.13
N ILE A 319 -15.43 5.76 -21.63
CA ILE A 319 -16.05 6.81 -22.45
C ILE A 319 -15.15 7.30 -23.59
N PRO A 320 -13.89 7.73 -23.37
CA PRO A 320 -13.05 8.21 -24.46
C PRO A 320 -12.90 7.18 -25.57
N VAL A 321 -12.66 5.91 -25.21
CA VAL A 321 -12.47 4.81 -26.16
C VAL A 321 -13.76 4.52 -26.94
N ILE A 322 -14.92 4.48 -26.28
CA ILE A 322 -16.22 4.22 -26.93
C ILE A 322 -16.59 5.35 -27.90
N PHE A 323 -16.44 6.60 -27.47
CA PHE A 323 -16.90 7.76 -28.24
C PHE A 323 -15.95 8.13 -29.38
N ASP A 324 -14.65 7.89 -29.23
CA ASP A 324 -13.68 8.00 -30.32
C ASP A 324 -13.90 6.89 -31.37
N GLU A 325 -13.85 5.62 -30.97
CA GLU A 325 -13.83 4.49 -31.90
C GLU A 325 -15.15 4.25 -32.65
N TYR A 326 -16.30 4.36 -31.96
CA TYR A 326 -17.60 4.07 -32.59
C TYR A 326 -18.33 5.29 -33.14
N TYR A 327 -18.08 6.47 -32.57
CA TYR A 327 -18.81 7.69 -32.93
C TYR A 327 -17.93 8.77 -33.56
N GLY A 328 -16.60 8.61 -33.58
CA GLY A 328 -15.66 9.53 -34.22
C GLY A 328 -15.62 10.91 -33.57
N TYR A 329 -15.85 11.01 -32.26
CA TYR A 329 -15.94 12.29 -31.56
C TYR A 329 -14.55 12.92 -31.39
N ASN A 330 -14.46 14.24 -31.62
CA ASN A 330 -13.23 14.98 -31.34
C ASN A 330 -13.01 15.21 -29.83
N GLU A 331 -11.82 15.69 -29.45
CA GLU A 331 -11.42 15.87 -28.03
C GLU A 331 -12.40 16.74 -27.23
N LEU A 332 -12.96 17.79 -27.84
CA LEU A 332 -13.95 18.66 -27.20
C LEU A 332 -15.29 17.93 -27.00
N GLN A 333 -15.75 17.19 -28.00
CA GLN A 333 -16.98 16.39 -27.94
C GLN A 333 -16.87 15.27 -26.90
N ILE A 334 -15.70 14.64 -26.78
CA ILE A 334 -15.40 13.68 -25.70
C ILE A 334 -15.38 14.40 -24.34
N GLY A 335 -14.80 15.60 -24.24
CA GLY A 335 -14.87 16.41 -23.03
C GLY A 335 -16.31 16.70 -22.57
N LEU A 336 -17.19 17.02 -23.53
CA LEU A 336 -18.61 17.28 -23.29
C LEU A 336 -19.41 16.03 -22.88
N SER A 337 -19.02 14.83 -23.33
CA SER A 337 -19.72 13.58 -22.97
C SER A 337 -19.54 13.19 -21.50
N PHE A 338 -18.59 13.80 -20.78
CA PHE A 338 -18.45 13.62 -19.33
C PHE A 338 -19.47 14.42 -18.49
N LEU A 339 -20.06 15.49 -19.05
CA LEU A 339 -20.98 16.37 -18.32
C LEU A 339 -22.21 15.65 -17.75
N PRO A 340 -22.91 14.76 -18.49
CA PRO A 340 -24.05 14.02 -17.95
C PRO A 340 -23.67 13.15 -16.75
N GLY A 341 -22.55 12.45 -16.81
CA GLY A 341 -22.05 11.67 -15.67
C GLY A 341 -21.84 12.53 -14.43
N LEU A 342 -21.18 13.68 -14.58
CA LEU A 342 -20.86 14.59 -13.47
C LEU A 342 -22.10 15.31 -12.92
N ALA A 343 -23.08 15.63 -13.76
CA ALA A 343 -24.40 16.10 -13.34
C ALA A 343 -25.14 15.03 -12.52
N GLY A 344 -25.08 13.77 -12.97
CA GLY A 344 -25.61 12.62 -12.27
C GLY A 344 -24.99 12.46 -10.87
N MET A 345 -23.66 12.52 -10.76
CA MET A 345 -22.95 12.46 -9.48
C MET A 345 -23.33 13.60 -8.53
N THR A 346 -23.50 14.81 -9.07
CA THR A 346 -23.91 15.99 -8.30
C THR A 346 -25.27 15.77 -7.66
N ILE A 347 -26.26 15.35 -8.45
CA ILE A 347 -27.63 15.08 -7.98
C ILE A 347 -27.64 13.88 -7.03
N GLY A 348 -26.93 12.80 -7.38
CA GLY A 348 -26.77 11.60 -6.56
C GLY A 348 -26.21 11.92 -5.16
N GLY A 349 -25.22 12.82 -5.07
CA GLY A 349 -24.68 13.29 -3.79
C GLY A 349 -25.70 14.04 -2.91
N ILE A 350 -26.54 14.89 -3.50
CA ILE A 350 -27.62 15.60 -2.76
C ILE A 350 -28.64 14.60 -2.24
N ILE A 351 -29.06 13.66 -3.10
CA ILE A 351 -30.03 12.62 -2.74
C ILE A 351 -29.44 11.75 -1.62
N ALA A 352 -28.17 11.35 -1.71
CA ALA A 352 -27.48 10.56 -0.69
C ALA A 352 -27.51 11.25 0.67
N GLY A 353 -27.15 12.54 0.73
CA GLY A 353 -27.17 13.32 1.98
C GLY A 353 -28.56 13.33 2.62
N ARG A 354 -29.60 13.61 1.83
CA ARG A 354 -31.00 13.61 2.32
C ARG A 354 -31.47 12.21 2.75
N LEU A 355 -31.10 11.20 1.98
CA LEU A 355 -31.47 9.80 2.25
C LEU A 355 -30.84 9.29 3.54
N VAL A 356 -29.57 9.61 3.78
CA VAL A 356 -28.81 9.29 4.98
C VAL A 356 -29.50 9.85 6.24
N ASP A 357 -29.92 11.11 6.21
CA ASP A 357 -30.60 11.76 7.34
C ASP A 357 -32.03 11.22 7.54
N TRP A 358 -32.78 11.02 6.44
CA TRP A 358 -34.14 10.46 6.50
C TRP A 358 -34.16 9.04 7.07
N ASN A 359 -33.21 8.19 6.64
CA ASN A 359 -33.07 6.83 7.14
C ASN A 359 -32.71 6.81 8.64
N TYR A 360 -31.90 7.77 9.09
CA TYR A 360 -31.57 7.96 10.50
C TYR A 360 -32.81 8.33 11.31
N ALA A 361 -33.53 9.36 10.87
CA ALA A 361 -34.75 9.82 11.54
C ALA A 361 -35.81 8.71 11.65
N LYS A 362 -35.99 7.92 10.58
CA LYS A 362 -36.93 6.79 10.56
C LYS A 362 -36.53 5.67 11.52
N THR A 363 -35.23 5.42 11.68
CA THR A 363 -34.73 4.35 12.57
C THR A 363 -34.76 4.80 14.03
N ALA A 364 -34.40 6.05 14.32
CA ALA A 364 -34.51 6.64 15.66
C ALA A 364 -35.96 6.62 16.18
N LYS A 365 -36.95 6.97 15.35
CA LYS A 365 -38.38 6.83 15.68
C LYS A 365 -38.79 5.40 16.00
N LYS A 366 -38.22 4.40 15.32
CA LYS A 366 -38.51 2.98 15.58
C LYS A 366 -37.86 2.46 16.86
N CYS A 367 -36.75 3.04 17.27
CA CYS A 367 -36.00 2.68 18.47
C CYS A 367 -36.37 3.53 19.69
N ASN A 368 -37.37 4.43 19.59
CA ASN A 368 -37.75 5.38 20.64
C ASN A 368 -36.55 6.20 21.18
N VAL A 369 -35.60 6.54 20.31
CA VAL A 369 -34.47 7.41 20.65
C VAL A 369 -34.83 8.83 20.24
N ASP A 370 -34.84 9.77 21.19
CA ASP A 370 -35.07 11.17 20.88
C ASP A 370 -33.87 11.75 20.10
N ILE A 371 -34.17 12.42 18.99
CA ILE A 371 -33.13 12.99 18.12
C ILE A 371 -32.91 14.43 18.56
N ASP A 372 -32.04 14.60 19.54
CA ASP A 372 -31.52 15.92 19.81
C ASP A 372 -30.52 16.30 18.70
N LYS A 373 -30.75 17.44 18.05
CA LYS A 373 -29.88 17.97 16.99
C LYS A 373 -28.69 18.75 17.55
N ARG A 374 -28.74 19.10 18.83
CA ARG A 374 -27.71 19.86 19.54
C ARG A 374 -26.85 18.97 20.42
N LYS A 375 -27.44 17.93 21.03
CA LYS A 375 -26.72 16.96 21.85
C LYS A 375 -26.27 15.74 21.03
N GLY A 376 -25.10 15.20 21.34
CA GLY A 376 -24.66 13.94 20.77
C GLY A 376 -25.36 12.77 21.46
N ASN A 377 -26.00 11.87 20.71
CA ASN A 377 -26.57 10.65 21.27
C ASN A 377 -25.46 9.62 21.57
N ASP A 378 -25.63 8.80 22.61
CA ASP A 378 -24.82 7.58 22.73
C ASP A 378 -25.27 6.58 21.65
N LEU A 379 -24.36 6.33 20.71
CA LEU A 379 -24.63 5.50 19.54
C LEU A 379 -24.21 4.03 19.74
N ARG A 380 -23.73 3.65 20.93
CA ARG A 380 -23.24 2.28 21.21
C ARG A 380 -24.29 1.24 20.87
N ASP A 381 -25.52 1.46 21.34
CA ASP A 381 -26.65 0.54 21.17
C ASP A 381 -27.61 0.93 20.03
N PHE A 382 -27.29 1.98 19.28
CA PHE A 382 -28.07 2.39 18.12
C PHE A 382 -27.65 1.62 16.86
N PRO A 383 -28.58 1.01 16.09
CA PRO A 383 -28.23 0.25 14.89
C PRO A 383 -27.92 1.16 13.68
N ILE A 384 -26.81 1.88 13.72
CA ILE A 384 -26.35 2.82 12.68
C ILE A 384 -26.24 2.13 11.31
N GLU A 385 -25.67 0.92 11.26
CA GLU A 385 -25.43 0.16 10.03
C GLU A 385 -26.75 -0.20 9.35
N ARG A 386 -27.76 -0.58 10.13
CA ARG A 386 -29.11 -0.89 9.63
C ARG A 386 -29.86 0.36 9.21
N SER A 387 -29.61 1.47 9.90
CA SER A 387 -30.16 2.77 9.56
C SER A 387 -29.64 3.24 8.21
N ARG A 388 -28.31 3.40 8.04
CA ARG A 388 -27.72 3.94 6.80
C ARG A 388 -28.05 3.09 5.58
N TYR A 389 -28.09 1.76 5.72
CA TYR A 389 -28.42 0.84 4.62
C TYR A 389 -29.92 0.50 4.47
N HIS A 390 -30.85 1.21 5.13
CA HIS A 390 -32.27 0.83 5.13
C HIS A 390 -32.89 0.69 3.74
N ASN A 391 -32.59 1.60 2.81
CA ASN A 391 -33.19 1.66 1.47
C ASN A 391 -32.17 1.51 0.34
N ILE A 392 -31.03 0.86 0.60
CA ILE A 392 -29.91 0.85 -0.35
C ILE A 392 -30.00 -0.28 -1.39
N ILE A 393 -30.72 -1.37 -1.10
CA ILE A 393 -30.84 -2.53 -2.01
C ILE A 393 -31.45 -2.17 -3.38
N PRO A 394 -32.56 -1.40 -3.49
CA PRO A 394 -33.11 -1.04 -4.80
C PRO A 394 -32.13 -0.23 -5.66
N PHE A 395 -31.31 0.63 -5.06
CA PHE A 395 -30.29 1.39 -5.78
C PHE A 395 -29.18 0.49 -6.33
N ILE A 396 -28.79 -0.56 -5.60
CA ILE A 396 -27.81 -1.55 -6.11
C ILE A 396 -28.39 -2.29 -7.32
N LEU A 397 -29.64 -2.77 -7.25
CA LEU A 397 -30.27 -3.45 -8.38
C LEU A 397 -30.45 -2.53 -9.59
N PHE A 398 -30.77 -1.25 -9.34
CA PHE A 398 -30.87 -0.24 -10.38
C PHE A 398 -29.51 0.05 -11.03
N GLU A 399 -28.43 0.17 -10.25
CA GLU A 399 -27.06 0.30 -10.77
C GLU A 399 -26.69 -0.89 -11.67
N VAL A 400 -26.98 -2.13 -11.24
CA VAL A 400 -26.74 -3.33 -12.06
C VAL A 400 -27.47 -3.25 -13.40
N ALA A 401 -28.77 -2.91 -13.37
CA ALA A 401 -29.56 -2.79 -14.58
C ALA A 401 -29.02 -1.72 -15.54
N LEU A 402 -28.56 -0.58 -15.01
CA LEU A 402 -27.96 0.50 -15.80
C LEU A 402 -26.64 0.09 -16.44
N VAL A 403 -25.75 -0.56 -15.69
CA VAL A 403 -24.44 -0.99 -16.20
C VAL A 403 -24.59 -2.08 -17.25
N VAL A 404 -25.48 -3.05 -17.04
CA VAL A 404 -25.83 -4.07 -18.06
C VAL A 404 -26.41 -3.39 -19.30
N GLY A 405 -27.39 -2.49 -19.12
CA GLY A 405 -28.02 -1.76 -20.20
C GLY A 405 -27.02 -0.94 -21.02
N TYR A 406 -26.05 -0.30 -20.35
CA TYR A 406 -24.97 0.43 -21.01
C TYR A 406 -24.12 -0.49 -21.91
N GLY A 407 -23.71 -1.66 -21.39
CA GLY A 407 -22.90 -2.61 -22.14
C GLY A 407 -23.54 -3.07 -23.45
N TRP A 408 -24.82 -3.43 -23.40
CA TRP A 408 -25.56 -3.88 -24.58
C TRP A 408 -25.91 -2.74 -25.54
N ALA A 409 -26.18 -1.54 -25.01
CA ALA A 409 -26.35 -0.33 -25.82
C ALA A 409 -25.07 -0.01 -26.63
N VAL A 410 -23.89 -0.15 -26.02
CA VAL A 410 -22.60 0.02 -26.71
C VAL A 410 -22.41 -1.07 -27.76
N GLN A 411 -22.67 -2.34 -27.42
CA GLN A 411 -22.51 -3.47 -28.34
C GLN A 411 -23.38 -3.33 -29.60
N THR A 412 -24.60 -2.81 -29.45
CA THR A 412 -25.56 -2.62 -30.55
C THR A 412 -25.40 -1.28 -31.27
N ARG A 413 -24.43 -0.45 -30.87
CA ARG A 413 -24.15 0.87 -31.46
C ARG A 413 -25.37 1.79 -31.55
N VAL A 414 -26.13 1.88 -30.46
CA VAL A 414 -27.30 2.78 -30.39
C VAL A 414 -26.89 4.25 -30.48
N HIS A 415 -27.87 5.15 -30.61
CA HIS A 415 -27.61 6.58 -30.63
C HIS A 415 -26.87 7.06 -29.34
N PRO A 416 -25.84 7.93 -29.44
CA PRO A 416 -25.03 8.39 -28.30
C PRO A 416 -25.82 8.90 -27.10
N SER A 417 -26.96 9.56 -27.35
CA SER A 417 -27.82 10.10 -26.28
C SER A 417 -28.28 9.04 -25.28
N VAL A 418 -28.50 7.80 -25.72
CA VAL A 418 -28.89 6.69 -24.83
C VAL A 418 -27.76 6.39 -23.85
N LEU A 419 -26.52 6.36 -24.32
CA LEU A 419 -25.34 6.13 -23.49
C LEU A 419 -25.16 7.25 -22.45
N LEU A 420 -25.35 8.51 -22.86
CA LEU A 420 -25.26 9.68 -21.97
C LEU A 420 -26.33 9.68 -20.88
N ILE A 421 -27.56 9.27 -21.19
CA ILE A 421 -28.66 9.17 -20.21
C ILE A 421 -28.38 8.04 -19.21
N ILE A 422 -27.95 6.87 -19.70
CA ILE A 422 -27.63 5.74 -18.81
C ILE A 422 -26.44 6.11 -17.91
N GLN A 423 -25.42 6.76 -18.46
CA GLN A 423 -24.25 7.26 -17.71
C GLN A 423 -24.65 8.23 -16.59
N PHE A 424 -25.58 9.17 -16.85
CA PHE A 424 -26.10 10.08 -15.83
C PHE A 424 -26.66 9.32 -14.63
N PHE A 425 -27.54 8.35 -14.87
CA PHE A 425 -28.15 7.58 -13.79
C PHE A 425 -27.16 6.62 -13.11
N ALA A 426 -26.26 6.01 -13.87
CA ALA A 426 -25.27 5.07 -13.35
C ALA A 426 -24.28 5.78 -12.42
N CYS A 427 -23.69 6.89 -12.86
CA CYS A 427 -22.76 7.68 -12.05
C CYS A 427 -23.45 8.31 -10.83
N GLY A 428 -24.70 8.74 -10.97
CA GLY A 428 -25.50 9.25 -9.85
C GLY A 428 -25.79 8.20 -8.78
N THR A 429 -26.18 7.00 -9.20
CA THR A 429 -26.47 5.88 -8.29
C THR A 429 -25.20 5.38 -7.60
N SER A 430 -24.11 5.21 -8.36
CA SER A 430 -22.76 4.88 -7.85
C SER A 430 -22.30 5.86 -6.77
N THR A 431 -22.44 7.16 -7.02
CA THR A 431 -22.10 8.21 -6.06
C THR A 431 -22.96 8.14 -4.81
N LEU A 432 -24.25 7.89 -4.96
CA LEU A 432 -25.19 7.76 -3.84
C LEU A 432 -24.81 6.61 -2.91
N LEU A 433 -24.49 5.45 -3.47
CA LEU A 433 -24.08 4.26 -2.73
C LEU A 433 -22.74 4.50 -2.01
N SER A 434 -21.73 5.01 -2.73
CA SER A 434 -20.40 5.28 -2.18
C SER A 434 -20.42 6.33 -1.07
N HIS A 435 -21.20 7.40 -1.22
CA HIS A 435 -21.34 8.44 -0.20
C HIS A 435 -22.08 7.94 1.05
N THR A 436 -23.14 7.14 0.88
CA THR A 436 -23.88 6.56 2.00
C THR A 436 -22.97 5.63 2.83
N ALA A 437 -22.17 4.81 2.16
CA ALA A 437 -21.20 3.94 2.82
C ALA A 437 -20.06 4.73 3.49
N SER A 438 -19.57 5.80 2.84
CA SER A 438 -18.53 6.67 3.42
C SER A 438 -19.00 7.40 4.68
N ALA A 439 -20.25 7.87 4.70
CA ALA A 439 -20.84 8.47 5.89
C ALA A 439 -20.93 7.45 7.04
N LEU A 440 -21.35 6.22 6.74
CA LEU A 440 -21.38 5.13 7.72
C LEU A 440 -19.98 4.81 8.27
N LEU A 441 -18.95 4.79 7.42
CA LEU A 441 -17.57 4.51 7.83
C LEU A 441 -17.08 5.52 8.87
N VAL A 442 -17.37 6.80 8.65
CA VAL A 442 -17.02 7.88 9.58
C VAL A 442 -17.87 7.84 10.87
N ASP A 443 -19.12 7.38 10.78
CA ASP A 443 -19.97 7.14 11.96
C ASP A 443 -19.45 5.98 12.83
N ILE A 444 -18.80 4.97 12.24
CA ILE A 444 -18.24 3.80 12.97
C ILE A 444 -16.92 4.13 13.69
N PHE A 445 -16.16 5.11 13.19
CA PHE A 445 -14.86 5.54 13.74
C PHE A 445 -14.85 7.05 14.06
N PRO A 446 -15.61 7.51 15.07
CA PRO A 446 -15.75 8.93 15.37
C PRO A 446 -14.44 9.60 15.83
N ASP A 447 -13.60 8.90 16.59
CA ASP A 447 -12.35 9.45 17.14
C ASP A 447 -11.22 9.59 16.09
N MET A 448 -11.35 8.91 14.96
CA MET A 448 -10.35 8.83 13.89
C MET A 448 -11.02 9.06 12.53
N SER A 449 -11.94 10.03 12.47
CA SER A 449 -12.85 10.26 11.35
C SER A 449 -12.13 10.53 10.02
N SER A 450 -11.03 11.29 10.06
CA SER A 450 -10.22 11.56 8.85
C SER A 450 -9.47 10.30 8.41
N THR A 451 -8.82 9.59 9.34
CA THR A 451 -8.08 8.35 9.08
C THR A 451 -8.98 7.23 8.56
N ALA A 452 -10.23 7.15 9.05
CA ALA A 452 -11.25 6.22 8.58
C ALA A 452 -11.69 6.55 7.15
N TYR A 453 -11.95 7.81 6.80
CA TYR A 453 -12.24 8.15 5.42
C TYR A 453 -11.03 7.89 4.49
N ALA A 454 -9.81 8.13 4.98
CA ALA A 454 -8.58 7.83 4.24
C ALA A 454 -8.42 6.34 3.90
N SER A 455 -8.83 5.42 4.79
CA SER A 455 -8.83 3.98 4.47
C SER A 455 -9.82 3.65 3.35
N GLY A 456 -10.97 4.32 3.32
CA GLY A 456 -11.91 4.29 2.20
C GLY A 456 -11.30 4.75 0.88
N GLN A 457 -10.55 5.86 0.90
CA GLN A 457 -9.86 6.40 -0.28
C GLN A 457 -8.82 5.42 -0.85
N ILE A 458 -8.01 4.80 0.01
CA ILE A 458 -7.02 3.79 -0.39
C ILE A 458 -7.72 2.64 -1.13
N MET A 459 -8.78 2.12 -0.53
CA MET A 459 -9.50 0.97 -1.07
C MET A 459 -10.21 1.29 -2.39
N ARG A 460 -10.81 2.49 -2.44
CA ARG A 460 -11.45 3.06 -3.62
C ARG A 460 -10.48 3.21 -4.79
N CYS A 461 -9.31 3.80 -4.55
CA CYS A 461 -8.28 3.98 -5.57
C CYS A 461 -7.68 2.64 -6.03
N GLY A 462 -7.41 1.73 -5.10
CA GLY A 462 -6.91 0.38 -5.42
C GLY A 462 -7.86 -0.38 -6.35
N LEU A 463 -9.14 -0.50 -5.97
CA LEU A 463 -10.12 -1.23 -6.78
C LEU A 463 -10.40 -0.55 -8.14
N SER A 464 -10.36 0.77 -8.19
CA SER A 464 -10.49 1.53 -9.44
C SER A 464 -9.33 1.26 -10.41
N ALA A 465 -8.10 1.17 -9.88
CA ALA A 465 -6.92 0.82 -10.67
C ALA A 465 -7.01 -0.60 -11.24
N VAL A 466 -7.49 -1.56 -10.45
CA VAL A 466 -7.78 -2.92 -10.95
C VAL A 466 -8.81 -2.87 -12.06
N SER A 467 -9.93 -2.19 -11.82
CA SER A 467 -11.04 -2.10 -12.77
C SER A 467 -10.56 -1.57 -14.13
N ALA A 468 -9.73 -0.51 -14.12
CA ALA A 468 -9.14 0.05 -15.33
C ALA A 468 -8.14 -0.90 -16.01
N ALA A 469 -7.33 -1.63 -15.24
CA ALA A 469 -6.33 -2.56 -15.79
C ALA A 469 -6.97 -3.78 -16.47
N VAL A 470 -8.08 -4.30 -15.92
CA VAL A 470 -8.77 -5.47 -16.48
C VAL A 470 -9.78 -5.12 -17.57
N LEU A 471 -10.18 -3.84 -17.68
CA LEU A 471 -11.20 -3.38 -18.63
C LEU A 471 -10.86 -3.79 -20.06
N GLN A 472 -9.74 -3.33 -20.62
CA GLN A 472 -9.42 -3.56 -22.02
C GLN A 472 -9.19 -5.06 -22.36
N PRO A 473 -8.34 -5.81 -21.61
CA PRO A 473 -8.11 -7.22 -21.92
C PRO A 473 -9.38 -8.07 -21.87
N LEU A 474 -10.30 -7.80 -20.94
CA LEU A 474 -11.56 -8.53 -20.86
C LEU A 474 -12.54 -8.10 -21.95
N VAL A 475 -12.60 -6.81 -22.27
CA VAL A 475 -13.39 -6.31 -23.40
C VAL A 475 -12.95 -6.97 -24.70
N ASP A 476 -11.65 -7.12 -24.93
CA ASP A 476 -11.10 -7.75 -26.14
C ASP A 476 -11.42 -9.26 -26.19
N ALA A 477 -11.51 -9.93 -25.03
CA ALA A 477 -11.78 -11.36 -24.94
C ALA A 477 -13.27 -11.74 -25.07
N VAL A 478 -14.18 -11.01 -24.40
CA VAL A 478 -15.62 -11.35 -24.32
C VAL A 478 -16.55 -10.35 -25.01
N GLY A 479 -16.02 -9.22 -25.46
CA GLY A 479 -16.80 -8.12 -26.00
C GLY A 479 -17.35 -7.18 -24.92
N ARG A 480 -17.72 -5.95 -25.33
CA ARG A 480 -18.15 -4.88 -24.41
C ARG A 480 -19.46 -5.24 -23.68
N GLY A 481 -20.43 -5.83 -24.37
CA GLY A 481 -21.71 -6.23 -23.77
C GLY A 481 -21.54 -7.20 -22.60
N TRP A 482 -20.78 -8.28 -22.82
CA TRP A 482 -20.53 -9.29 -21.79
C TRP A 482 -19.62 -8.79 -20.67
N TYR A 483 -18.60 -7.97 -20.99
CA TYR A 483 -17.77 -7.34 -19.97
C TYR A 483 -18.60 -6.55 -18.96
N PHE A 484 -19.41 -5.59 -19.43
CA PHE A 484 -20.24 -4.76 -18.55
C PHE A 484 -21.28 -5.60 -17.80
N THR A 485 -21.78 -6.68 -18.39
CA THR A 485 -22.70 -7.61 -17.72
C THR A 485 -22.02 -8.36 -16.57
N ILE A 486 -20.85 -8.96 -16.80
CA ILE A 486 -20.08 -9.68 -15.79
C ILE A 486 -19.66 -8.73 -14.66
N PHE A 487 -19.17 -7.55 -15.02
CA PHE A 487 -18.77 -6.51 -14.08
C PHE A 487 -19.94 -6.03 -13.21
N ALA A 488 -21.10 -5.76 -13.81
CA ALA A 488 -22.32 -5.37 -13.09
C ALA A 488 -22.77 -6.45 -12.10
N LEU A 489 -22.81 -7.71 -12.52
CA LEU A 489 -23.19 -8.83 -11.65
C LEU A 489 -22.21 -9.00 -10.49
N PHE A 490 -20.90 -8.89 -10.75
CA PHE A 490 -19.88 -8.97 -9.71
C PHE A 490 -20.03 -7.85 -8.67
N VAL A 491 -20.13 -6.59 -9.10
CA VAL A 491 -20.31 -5.43 -8.19
C VAL A 491 -21.66 -5.50 -7.47
N GLY A 492 -22.72 -5.89 -8.16
CA GLY A 492 -24.06 -6.01 -7.59
C GLY A 492 -24.16 -7.09 -6.51
N ILE A 493 -23.71 -8.31 -6.81
CA ILE A 493 -23.75 -9.44 -5.86
C ILE A 493 -22.84 -9.14 -4.66
N SER A 494 -21.61 -8.69 -4.90
CA SER A 494 -20.69 -8.37 -3.81
C SER A 494 -21.14 -7.17 -2.97
N GLY A 495 -21.78 -6.18 -3.58
CA GLY A 495 -22.40 -5.04 -2.90
C GLY A 495 -23.59 -5.43 -2.02
N LEU A 496 -24.51 -6.26 -2.54
CA LEU A 496 -25.64 -6.80 -1.76
C LEU A 496 -25.14 -7.60 -0.55
N LEU A 497 -24.09 -8.39 -0.74
CA LEU A 497 -23.47 -9.20 0.31
C LEU A 497 -22.82 -8.33 1.39
N SER A 498 -22.07 -7.31 0.98
CA SER A 498 -21.48 -6.31 1.87
C SER A 498 -22.55 -5.62 2.74
N VAL A 499 -23.68 -5.22 2.14
CA VAL A 499 -24.80 -4.60 2.86
C VAL A 499 -25.46 -5.59 3.82
N ALA A 500 -25.70 -6.83 3.40
CA ALA A 500 -26.32 -7.85 4.24
C ALA A 500 -25.45 -8.15 5.49
N ILE A 501 -24.13 -8.24 5.31
CA ILE A 501 -23.17 -8.45 6.41
C ILE A 501 -23.16 -7.25 7.34
N SER A 502 -23.04 -6.03 6.79
CA SER A 502 -23.01 -4.80 7.58
C SER A 502 -24.27 -4.64 8.42
N ARG A 503 -25.45 -4.94 7.85
CA ARG A 503 -26.75 -4.83 8.55
C ARG A 503 -26.95 -5.89 9.64
N SER A 504 -26.40 -7.09 9.48
CA SER A 504 -26.64 -8.21 10.39
C SER A 504 -25.60 -8.35 11.49
N LYS A 505 -24.32 -8.12 11.19
CA LYS A 505 -23.19 -8.33 12.09
C LYS A 505 -22.48 -7.04 12.52
N GLY A 506 -22.65 -5.94 11.78
CA GLY A 506 -21.89 -4.69 11.99
C GLY A 506 -21.97 -4.15 13.42
N MET A 507 -23.18 -3.99 13.97
CA MET A 507 -23.39 -3.51 15.33
C MET A 507 -22.72 -4.40 16.39
N LYS A 508 -22.82 -5.73 16.25
CA LYS A 508 -22.20 -6.69 17.19
C LYS A 508 -20.68 -6.58 17.18
N TRP A 509 -20.08 -6.44 15.99
CA TRP A 509 -18.63 -6.26 15.84
C TRP A 509 -18.16 -4.93 16.41
N ARG A 510 -18.90 -3.84 16.17
CA ARG A 510 -18.62 -2.53 16.75
C ARG A 510 -18.64 -2.55 18.29
N GLN A 511 -19.69 -3.15 18.87
CA GLN A 511 -19.80 -3.32 20.33
C GLN A 511 -18.66 -4.19 20.89
N LYS A 512 -18.29 -5.27 20.21
CA LYS A 512 -17.15 -6.13 20.61
C LYS A 512 -15.84 -5.34 20.62
N ARG A 513 -15.57 -4.53 19.59
CA ARG A 513 -14.38 -3.66 19.52
C ARG A 513 -14.35 -2.67 20.69
N GLN A 514 -15.46 -1.97 20.95
CA GLN A 514 -15.53 -0.99 22.03
C GLN A 514 -15.35 -1.62 23.41
N LYS A 515 -15.94 -2.81 23.66
CA LYS A 515 -15.72 -3.57 24.89
C LYS A 515 -14.26 -4.02 25.07
N GLY A 516 -13.59 -4.38 23.97
CA GLY A 516 -12.18 -4.76 23.98
C GLY A 516 -11.24 -3.60 24.32
N LEU A 517 -11.54 -2.39 23.82
CA LEU A 517 -10.81 -1.17 24.15
C LEU A 517 -10.96 -0.79 25.64
N LEU A 518 -12.14 -0.97 26.22
CA LEU A 518 -12.41 -0.69 27.64
C LEU A 518 -11.69 -1.64 28.61
N LYS A 519 -11.35 -2.86 28.17
CA LYS A 519 -10.64 -3.86 28.99
C LYS A 519 -9.10 -3.75 28.94
N GLY A 520 -8.54 -2.75 28.25
CA GLY A 520 -7.09 -2.59 28.09
C GLY A 520 -6.42 -3.73 27.29
N GLN A 521 -7.19 -4.63 26.70
CA GLN A 521 -6.69 -5.79 25.97
C GLN A 521 -6.53 -5.46 24.47
N VAL A 522 -5.62 -4.56 24.13
CA VAL A 522 -5.31 -4.26 22.73
C VAL A 522 -4.61 -5.45 22.04
N ILE A 523 -3.88 -6.26 22.81
CA ILE A 523 -3.05 -7.38 22.30
C ILE A 523 -3.86 -8.69 22.15
N ALA A 524 -4.94 -8.89 22.93
CA ALA A 524 -5.73 -10.13 22.86
C ALA A 524 -6.75 -10.15 21.69
N ILE A 525 -7.15 -8.97 21.20
CA ILE A 525 -8.07 -8.83 20.06
C ILE A 525 -7.39 -9.28 18.75
N GLU A 526 -6.07 -9.10 18.62
CA GLU A 526 -5.29 -9.52 17.44
C GLU A 526 -5.20 -11.06 17.29
N ARG A 527 -5.25 -11.82 18.39
CA ARG A 527 -5.30 -13.30 18.35
C ARG A 527 -6.71 -13.87 18.14
N LEU A 528 -7.75 -13.16 18.58
CA LEU A 528 -9.15 -13.62 18.45
C LEU A 528 -9.82 -13.20 17.13
N ASP A 529 -9.40 -12.10 16.51
CA ASP A 529 -10.02 -11.61 15.27
C ASP A 529 -9.36 -12.17 13.98
N SER A 530 -8.12 -12.66 14.03
CA SER A 530 -7.54 -13.47 12.93
C SER A 530 -8.29 -14.80 12.74
N GLN A 531 -8.80 -15.39 13.83
CA GLN A 531 -9.73 -16.53 13.77
C GLN A 531 -11.14 -16.15 13.26
N ALA A 532 -11.63 -14.93 13.53
CA ALA A 532 -12.94 -14.48 13.03
C ALA A 532 -12.93 -14.13 11.52
N LEU A 533 -11.83 -13.54 11.03
CA LEU A 533 -11.61 -13.31 9.59
C LEU A 533 -11.41 -14.61 8.79
N THR A 534 -10.86 -15.65 9.42
CA THR A 534 -10.66 -16.97 8.78
C THR A 534 -11.89 -17.88 8.84
N THR A 535 -12.81 -17.66 9.78
CA THR A 535 -14.01 -18.52 9.96
C THR A 535 -15.22 -18.09 9.15
N THR A 536 -15.29 -16.85 8.65
CA THR A 536 -16.39 -16.41 7.78
C THR A 536 -15.93 -16.38 6.32
N PRO A 537 -16.26 -17.38 5.48
CA PRO A 537 -15.67 -17.56 4.14
C PRO A 537 -15.87 -16.33 3.23
N ILE A 538 -16.95 -15.58 3.44
CA ILE A 538 -17.29 -14.40 2.64
C ILE A 538 -16.43 -13.17 3.01
N CYS A 539 -16.15 -12.94 4.29
CA CYS A 539 -15.25 -11.86 4.69
C CYS A 539 -13.83 -12.12 4.17
N ARG A 540 -13.43 -13.39 4.08
CA ARG A 540 -12.18 -13.81 3.44
C ARG A 540 -12.17 -13.54 1.93
N VAL A 541 -13.27 -13.77 1.22
CA VAL A 541 -13.40 -13.43 -0.21
C VAL A 541 -13.31 -11.92 -0.44
N LEU A 542 -14.07 -11.12 0.31
CA LEU A 542 -13.99 -9.66 0.22
C LEU A 542 -12.59 -9.18 0.58
N TYR A 543 -12.02 -9.66 1.69
CA TYR A 543 -10.63 -9.35 2.07
C TYR A 543 -9.61 -9.73 1.00
N ASN A 544 -9.70 -10.92 0.40
CA ASN A 544 -8.77 -11.37 -0.64
C ASN A 544 -8.92 -10.56 -1.93
N LEU A 545 -10.14 -10.19 -2.33
CA LEU A 545 -10.38 -9.29 -3.46
C LEU A 545 -9.81 -7.89 -3.19
N LEU A 546 -9.81 -7.45 -1.93
CA LEU A 546 -9.27 -6.15 -1.51
C LEU A 546 -7.76 -6.11 -1.40
N VAL A 547 -7.17 -7.12 -0.78
CA VAL A 547 -5.72 -7.29 -0.74
C VAL A 547 -5.20 -7.53 -2.15
N GLY A 548 -5.89 -8.33 -2.96
CA GLY A 548 -5.61 -8.51 -4.38
C GLY A 548 -5.65 -7.20 -5.17
N GLY A 549 -6.56 -6.28 -4.82
CA GLY A 549 -6.65 -4.95 -5.42
C GLY A 549 -5.50 -4.00 -5.06
N LEU A 550 -5.04 -4.06 -3.80
CA LEU A 550 -3.82 -3.38 -3.37
C LEU A 550 -2.57 -4.01 -4.01
N TYR A 551 -2.57 -5.31 -4.21
CA TYR A 551 -1.51 -6.05 -4.88
C TYR A 551 -1.42 -5.70 -6.37
N THR A 552 -2.56 -5.54 -7.06
CA THR A 552 -2.60 -5.08 -8.46
C THR A 552 -2.27 -3.61 -8.61
N LEU A 553 -2.61 -2.75 -7.63
CA LEU A 553 -2.09 -1.39 -7.56
C LEU A 553 -0.55 -1.41 -7.44
N ASN A 554 0.01 -2.31 -6.62
CA ASN A 554 1.45 -2.51 -6.49
C ASN A 554 2.10 -3.07 -7.78
N ILE A 555 1.42 -3.96 -8.51
CA ILE A 555 1.86 -4.46 -9.82
C ILE A 555 1.77 -3.35 -10.89
N ALA A 556 0.73 -2.52 -10.88
CA ALA A 556 0.60 -1.36 -11.76
C ALA A 556 1.70 -0.33 -11.47
N ILE A 557 2.04 -0.10 -10.19
CA ILE A 557 3.19 0.71 -9.76
C ILE A 557 4.49 0.13 -10.34
N SER A 558 4.71 -1.17 -10.13
CA SER A 558 5.95 -1.85 -10.53
C SER A 558 6.12 -1.90 -12.05
N SER A 559 5.05 -2.15 -12.80
CA SER A 559 5.06 -2.22 -14.27
C SER A 559 5.20 -0.86 -14.97
N LEU A 560 4.76 0.24 -14.35
CA LEU A 560 4.90 1.58 -14.92
C LEU A 560 6.29 2.19 -14.72
N PHE A 561 6.99 1.86 -13.64
CA PHE A 561 8.40 2.24 -13.46
C PHE A 561 9.34 1.41 -14.35
N LEU A 562 9.00 0.15 -14.63
CA LEU A 562 9.77 -0.75 -15.50
C LEU A 562 9.64 -0.45 -17.01
N ARG A 563 8.63 0.32 -17.44
CA ARG A 563 8.37 0.59 -18.88
C ARG A 563 8.86 1.94 -19.42
N ASN A 564 9.35 2.86 -18.58
CA ASN A 564 9.80 4.19 -19.03
C ASN A 564 11.08 4.62 -18.30
N PRO A 565 12.29 4.35 -18.82
CA PRO A 565 13.50 4.97 -18.30
C PRO A 565 13.53 6.44 -18.79
N PRO A 566 13.73 7.45 -17.93
CA PRO A 566 14.11 8.77 -18.41
C PRO A 566 15.63 8.75 -18.71
N PHE A 567 16.00 9.35 -19.85
CA PHE A 567 17.37 9.55 -20.36
C PHE A 567 18.03 8.41 -21.16
N ARG A 568 17.96 8.50 -22.49
CA ARG A 568 19.14 8.30 -23.35
C ARG A 568 19.13 9.34 -24.48
N MET A 569 20.21 10.10 -24.57
CA MET A 569 20.52 10.96 -25.71
C MET A 569 21.04 10.07 -26.86
N ALA A 570 20.48 10.30 -28.05
CA ALA A 570 20.99 10.03 -29.40
C ALA A 570 21.58 8.64 -29.74
N SER A 571 20.93 7.92 -30.67
CA SER A 571 21.47 7.67 -32.03
C SER A 571 20.64 6.59 -32.77
N THR A 572 19.95 7.06 -33.81
CA THR A 572 19.90 6.51 -35.19
C THR A 572 19.56 5.03 -35.44
N THR A 573 18.29 4.82 -35.83
CA THR A 573 17.80 4.11 -37.04
C THR A 573 18.59 2.91 -37.58
N LEU A 574 17.96 1.72 -37.62
CA LEU A 574 17.59 1.05 -38.89
C LEU A 574 16.64 -0.14 -38.66
N LYS A 575 15.59 -0.19 -39.49
CA LYS A 575 14.71 -1.36 -39.72
C LYS A 575 15.53 -2.49 -40.37
N THR A 576 15.11 -3.75 -40.22
CA THR A 576 14.67 -4.67 -41.31
C THR A 576 14.73 -6.13 -40.84
N THR A 577 13.55 -6.76 -40.87
CA THR A 577 13.18 -8.16 -41.19
C THR A 577 14.11 -9.31 -40.79
N VAL A 578 13.57 -10.15 -39.90
CA VAL A 578 14.03 -11.50 -39.56
C VAL A 578 13.72 -12.46 -40.72
N SER A 579 14.73 -13.11 -41.28
CA SER A 579 14.62 -14.53 -41.67
C SER A 579 15.99 -15.19 -41.89
N ALA A 580 16.07 -16.37 -41.29
CA ALA A 580 16.79 -17.57 -41.70
C ALA A 580 18.30 -17.72 -41.43
N ALA A 581 18.56 -18.90 -40.83
CA ALA A 581 19.74 -19.75 -40.96
C ALA A 581 20.97 -19.41 -40.11
N ALA A 582 21.21 -20.34 -39.17
CA ALA A 582 22.45 -20.71 -38.51
C ALA A 582 23.73 -20.08 -39.06
N PHE A 583 24.41 -19.26 -38.26
CA PHE A 583 25.84 -19.01 -38.37
C PHE A 583 26.49 -18.88 -36.99
N SER A 584 27.62 -19.57 -36.86
CA SER A 584 28.49 -19.63 -35.68
C SER A 584 28.91 -18.23 -35.24
N PHE A 585 28.70 -17.87 -33.97
CA PHE A 585 29.26 -16.66 -33.39
C PHE A 585 30.66 -16.95 -32.84
N HIS A 586 31.68 -16.46 -33.56
CA HIS A 586 32.91 -15.99 -32.92
C HIS A 586 32.61 -14.62 -32.31
N THR A 587 32.43 -14.56 -30.99
CA THR A 587 32.27 -13.30 -30.25
C THR A 587 33.66 -12.69 -30.00
N PRO A 588 33.86 -11.36 -30.18
CA PRO A 588 35.11 -10.70 -29.81
C PRO A 588 35.36 -10.86 -28.31
N ILE A 589 36.59 -11.17 -27.92
CA ILE A 589 37.00 -11.31 -26.52
C ILE A 589 36.82 -9.96 -25.83
N ALA A 590 35.83 -9.87 -24.93
CA ALA A 590 35.67 -8.73 -24.05
C ALA A 590 36.92 -8.62 -23.15
N GLU A 591 37.44 -7.40 -23.00
CA GLU A 591 38.56 -7.09 -22.12
C GLU A 591 38.20 -7.49 -20.68
N LYS A 592 39.06 -8.26 -19.99
CA LYS A 592 38.80 -8.75 -18.62
C LYS A 592 38.60 -7.59 -17.65
N GLN A 593 37.56 -7.65 -16.83
CA GLN A 593 37.14 -6.55 -15.96
C GLN A 593 37.39 -6.79 -14.46
N ASP A 594 38.60 -7.15 -14.04
CA ASP A 594 38.91 -7.36 -12.62
C ASP A 594 38.51 -6.14 -11.75
N VAL A 595 37.94 -6.40 -10.57
CA VAL A 595 37.41 -5.37 -9.66
C VAL A 595 38.16 -5.38 -8.35
N LYS A 596 38.69 -4.22 -7.95
CA LYS A 596 39.18 -3.98 -6.58
C LYS A 596 38.07 -3.34 -5.77
N THR A 597 37.64 -4.00 -4.71
CA THR A 597 36.52 -3.54 -3.85
C THR A 597 36.66 -4.10 -2.43
N GLU A 598 35.76 -3.69 -1.55
CA GLU A 598 35.68 -4.17 -0.18
C GLU A 598 34.69 -5.33 -0.05
N LEU A 599 35.07 -6.36 0.69
CA LEU A 599 34.18 -7.42 1.18
C LEU A 599 34.13 -7.41 2.71
N ASN A 600 32.96 -7.71 3.27
CA ASN A 600 32.73 -7.71 4.71
C ASN A 600 32.98 -9.11 5.28
N TYR A 601 34.10 -9.28 5.97
CA TYR A 601 34.49 -10.52 6.65
C TYR A 601 34.09 -10.51 8.11
N TRP A 602 34.07 -11.69 8.73
CA TRP A 602 33.88 -11.82 10.16
C TRP A 602 35.22 -11.68 10.89
N LEU A 603 35.21 -10.97 12.03
CA LEU A 603 36.41 -10.78 12.83
C LEU A 603 36.97 -12.13 13.32
N PRO A 604 38.31 -12.29 13.39
CA PRO A 604 38.93 -13.50 13.90
C PRO A 604 38.39 -13.92 15.27
N ARG A 605 38.05 -15.20 15.43
CA ARG A 605 37.57 -15.80 16.68
C ARG A 605 38.52 -16.91 17.14
N GLN A 606 38.63 -17.07 18.45
CA GLN A 606 39.32 -18.19 19.08
C GLN A 606 38.47 -19.47 19.06
N HIS A 607 37.14 -19.32 19.08
CA HIS A 607 36.20 -20.44 19.08
C HIS A 607 35.82 -20.83 17.66
N ARG A 608 35.88 -22.13 17.35
CA ARG A 608 35.54 -22.70 16.03
C ARG A 608 34.03 -22.84 15.79
N GLN A 609 33.24 -22.60 16.83
CA GLN A 609 31.78 -22.57 16.76
C GLN A 609 31.27 -21.50 17.72
N GLU A 610 30.34 -20.67 17.25
CA GLU A 610 29.60 -19.72 18.07
C GLU A 610 28.13 -20.10 18.04
N THR A 611 27.48 -20.08 19.19
CA THR A 611 26.08 -20.49 19.33
C THR A 611 25.24 -19.36 19.91
N VAL A 612 24.09 -19.13 19.30
CA VAL A 612 23.04 -18.23 19.77
C VAL A 612 21.81 -19.06 20.07
N ASP A 613 21.32 -18.98 21.30
CA ASP A 613 20.10 -19.65 21.73
C ASP A 613 18.96 -18.65 21.90
N PHE A 614 18.01 -18.67 20.95
CA PHE A 614 16.82 -17.80 20.97
C PHE A 614 15.75 -18.30 21.95
N THR A 615 15.93 -19.47 22.57
CA THR A 615 15.03 -19.98 23.62
C THR A 615 15.34 -19.37 24.99
N GLN A 616 16.53 -18.77 25.16
CA GLN A 616 16.96 -18.13 26.40
C GLN A 616 16.76 -16.61 26.40
N PRO A 617 16.45 -16.00 27.57
CA PRO A 617 16.43 -14.55 27.71
C PRO A 617 17.80 -13.95 27.34
N GLY A 618 17.83 -13.08 26.34
CA GLY A 618 19.06 -12.43 25.87
C GLY A 618 19.65 -12.98 24.56
N GLY A 619 19.08 -14.05 23.97
CA GLY A 619 19.53 -14.57 22.67
C GLY A 619 19.53 -13.52 21.55
N GLU A 620 18.56 -12.62 21.55
CA GLU A 620 18.45 -11.52 20.58
C GLU A 620 19.58 -10.48 20.71
N LEU A 621 19.99 -10.15 21.93
CA LEU A 621 21.12 -9.26 22.19
C LEU A 621 22.42 -9.92 21.75
N ARG A 622 22.61 -11.21 22.10
CA ARG A 622 23.79 -11.99 21.71
C ARG A 622 23.93 -12.12 20.19
N PHE A 623 22.81 -12.29 19.48
CA PHE A 623 22.78 -12.31 18.03
C PHE A 623 23.31 -10.99 17.44
N GLN A 624 22.79 -9.85 17.92
CA GLN A 624 23.21 -8.52 17.46
C GLN A 624 24.68 -8.23 17.75
N GLU A 625 25.19 -8.66 18.91
CA GLU A 625 26.61 -8.57 19.25
C GLU A 625 27.48 -9.34 18.25
N LEU A 626 27.11 -10.58 17.91
CA LEU A 626 27.89 -11.43 17.01
C LEU A 626 27.77 -11.00 15.54
N GLU A 627 26.61 -10.49 15.11
CA GLU A 627 26.44 -9.93 13.78
C GLU A 627 27.25 -8.65 13.57
N ALA A 628 27.47 -7.86 14.63
CA ALA A 628 28.27 -6.63 14.58
C ALA A 628 29.79 -6.90 14.45
N LEU A 629 30.26 -8.14 14.63
CA LEU A 629 31.67 -8.51 14.54
C LEU A 629 32.17 -8.62 13.08
N GLN A 630 32.02 -7.56 12.30
CA GLN A 630 32.43 -7.53 10.89
C GLN A 630 33.60 -6.56 10.66
N GLU A 631 34.43 -6.87 9.67
CA GLU A 631 35.47 -5.99 9.16
C GLU A 631 35.47 -5.93 7.63
N ASN A 632 35.67 -4.74 7.06
CA ASN A 632 35.83 -4.58 5.63
C ASN A 632 37.28 -4.86 5.23
N LYS A 633 37.47 -5.69 4.20
CA LYS A 633 38.79 -5.97 3.62
C LYS A 633 38.78 -5.69 2.13
N ASN A 634 39.79 -4.95 1.68
CA ASN A 634 40.04 -4.74 0.26
C ASN A 634 40.50 -6.06 -0.38
N VAL A 635 39.79 -6.49 -1.42
CA VAL A 635 40.07 -7.70 -2.16
C VAL A 635 40.08 -7.41 -3.66
N LEU A 636 40.77 -8.27 -4.42
CA LEU A 636 40.69 -8.32 -5.87
C LEU A 636 39.73 -9.43 -6.28
N ILE A 637 38.67 -9.08 -6.99
CA ILE A 637 37.70 -10.01 -7.56
C ILE A 637 38.00 -10.15 -9.05
N ARG A 638 38.34 -11.35 -9.49
CA ARG A 638 38.81 -11.65 -10.85
C ARG A 638 37.65 -11.96 -11.79
N ASP A 639 37.64 -11.32 -12.95
CA ASP A 639 36.68 -11.62 -14.01
C ASP A 639 37.11 -12.88 -14.78
N ILE A 640 36.24 -13.89 -14.77
CA ILE A 640 36.49 -15.17 -15.43
C ILE A 640 35.86 -15.26 -16.83
N ARG A 641 35.28 -14.16 -17.34
CA ARG A 641 34.76 -14.09 -18.71
C ARG A 641 35.85 -14.53 -19.71
N GLY A 642 35.49 -15.46 -20.60
CA GLY A 642 36.41 -16.09 -21.55
C GLY A 642 37.20 -17.29 -21.03
N ASN A 643 37.24 -17.52 -19.71
CA ASN A 643 37.94 -18.64 -19.06
C ASN A 643 36.99 -19.53 -18.24
N MET A 644 35.68 -19.45 -18.50
CA MET A 644 34.66 -20.16 -17.71
C MET A 644 34.87 -21.70 -17.67
N SER A 645 35.45 -22.27 -18.74
CA SER A 645 35.75 -23.71 -18.83
C SER A 645 36.81 -24.20 -17.85
N ASP A 646 37.65 -23.30 -17.32
CA ASP A 646 38.74 -23.65 -16.41
C ASP A 646 38.25 -23.93 -14.97
N TYR A 647 37.00 -23.56 -14.69
CA TYR A 647 36.33 -23.64 -13.39
C TYR A 647 35.19 -24.66 -13.43
N THR A 648 35.34 -25.73 -12.67
CA THR A 648 34.36 -26.82 -12.62
C THR A 648 33.90 -27.11 -11.20
N LEU A 649 32.72 -27.73 -11.09
CA LEU A 649 32.15 -28.13 -9.79
C LEU A 649 33.07 -29.05 -8.98
N GLU A 650 33.85 -29.92 -9.62
CA GLU A 650 34.77 -30.85 -8.94
C GLU A 650 36.10 -30.19 -8.58
N LYS A 651 36.59 -29.25 -9.39
CA LYS A 651 37.89 -28.63 -9.17
C LYS A 651 37.80 -27.42 -8.24
N ASN A 652 36.81 -26.55 -8.45
CA ASN A 652 36.72 -25.22 -7.81
C ASN A 652 35.46 -25.06 -6.92
N GLY A 653 34.54 -26.03 -6.95
CA GLY A 653 33.30 -25.99 -6.19
C GLY A 653 32.19 -25.16 -6.84
N PHE A 654 32.46 -24.52 -7.98
CA PHE A 654 31.48 -23.75 -8.75
C PHE A 654 31.72 -23.90 -10.26
N GLN A 655 30.67 -23.64 -11.03
CA GLN A 655 30.70 -23.65 -12.49
C GLN A 655 29.61 -22.76 -13.07
N TYR A 656 29.96 -21.97 -14.08
CA TYR A 656 28.98 -21.23 -14.89
C TYR A 656 28.53 -22.07 -16.08
N VAL A 657 27.23 -22.04 -16.37
CA VAL A 657 26.60 -22.86 -17.41
C VAL A 657 25.71 -21.99 -18.27
N ALA A 658 25.98 -21.97 -19.57
CA ALA A 658 25.09 -21.36 -20.55
C ALA A 658 23.93 -22.33 -20.85
N HIS A 659 22.70 -21.89 -20.63
CA HIS A 659 21.48 -22.66 -20.87
C HIS A 659 20.32 -21.72 -21.20
N GLU A 660 19.59 -22.03 -22.28
CA GLU A 660 18.38 -21.30 -22.64
C GLU A 660 17.20 -21.78 -21.78
N PHE A 661 16.78 -20.94 -20.84
CA PHE A 661 15.71 -21.26 -19.90
C PHE A 661 14.34 -20.84 -20.41
N SER A 662 13.32 -21.59 -20.01
CA SER A 662 11.93 -21.28 -20.30
C SER A 662 11.50 -19.94 -19.67
N THR A 663 10.70 -19.15 -20.40
CA THR A 663 10.22 -17.84 -19.92
C THR A 663 9.06 -18.00 -18.93
N VAL A 664 9.29 -17.59 -17.68
CA VAL A 664 8.29 -17.69 -16.60
C VAL A 664 7.27 -16.54 -16.67
N GLY A 665 7.52 -15.49 -17.45
CA GLY A 665 6.59 -14.36 -17.63
C GLY A 665 6.55 -13.47 -16.38
N ASP A 666 5.86 -13.91 -15.33
CA ASP A 666 5.80 -13.26 -14.03
C ASP A 666 6.57 -14.08 -12.98
N TRP A 667 7.67 -13.53 -12.48
CA TRP A 667 8.52 -14.17 -11.47
C TRP A 667 7.87 -14.18 -10.07
N SER A 668 6.75 -13.47 -9.85
CA SER A 668 6.00 -13.50 -8.59
C SER A 668 4.99 -14.65 -8.49
N ASP A 669 4.77 -15.39 -9.58
CA ASP A 669 3.92 -16.58 -9.63
C ASP A 669 4.70 -17.83 -9.12
N GLU A 670 4.58 -18.10 -7.82
CA GLU A 670 5.22 -19.28 -7.20
C GLU A 670 4.78 -20.61 -7.80
N GLU A 671 3.54 -20.73 -8.27
CA GLU A 671 3.03 -21.99 -8.82
C GLU A 671 3.68 -22.28 -10.18
N ARG A 672 3.81 -21.26 -11.03
CA ARG A 672 4.51 -21.38 -12.31
C ARG A 672 6.02 -21.61 -12.12
N LEU A 673 6.61 -20.99 -11.10
CA LEU A 673 8.00 -21.21 -10.73
C LEU A 673 8.25 -22.69 -10.35
N LYS A 674 7.37 -23.26 -9.51
CA LYS A 674 7.42 -24.69 -9.10
C LYS A 674 7.11 -25.64 -10.24
N ALA A 675 6.20 -25.28 -11.14
CA ALA A 675 5.77 -26.15 -12.24
C ALA A 675 6.76 -26.19 -13.41
N VAL A 676 7.49 -25.11 -13.67
CA VAL A 676 8.31 -24.97 -14.90
C VAL A 676 9.79 -24.80 -14.57
N HIS A 677 10.15 -23.80 -13.77
CA HIS A 677 11.55 -23.38 -13.65
C HIS A 677 12.35 -24.25 -12.67
N ILE A 678 11.77 -24.64 -11.53
CA ILE A 678 12.45 -25.54 -10.58
C ILE A 678 12.77 -26.90 -11.24
N PRO A 679 11.83 -27.58 -11.94
CA PRO A 679 12.13 -28.82 -12.65
C PRO A 679 13.19 -28.66 -13.76
N GLU A 680 13.24 -27.51 -14.43
CA GLU A 680 14.25 -27.20 -15.44
C GLU A 680 15.65 -27.03 -14.81
N ALA A 681 15.72 -26.34 -13.66
CA ALA A 681 16.96 -26.19 -12.90
C ALA A 681 17.45 -27.53 -12.33
N GLU A 682 16.56 -28.36 -11.78
CA GLU A 682 16.90 -29.71 -11.30
C GLU A 682 17.45 -30.59 -12.42
N LYS A 683 16.82 -30.58 -13.60
CA LYS A 683 17.32 -31.32 -14.78
C LYS A 683 18.70 -30.85 -15.22
N LEU A 684 18.95 -29.54 -15.20
CA LEU A 684 20.26 -28.99 -15.54
C LEU A 684 21.31 -29.43 -14.52
N VAL A 685 21.01 -29.37 -13.22
CA VAL A 685 21.93 -29.83 -12.17
C VAL A 685 22.18 -31.33 -12.29
N GLN A 686 21.16 -32.16 -12.54
CA GLN A 686 21.32 -33.59 -12.80
C GLN A 686 22.25 -33.86 -13.99
N LYS A 687 22.07 -33.12 -15.10
CA LYS A 687 22.93 -33.23 -16.28
C LYS A 687 24.38 -32.87 -15.98
N MET A 688 24.62 -31.81 -15.19
CA MET A 688 25.97 -31.33 -14.88
C MET A 688 26.71 -32.18 -13.85
N THR A 689 25.98 -32.84 -12.95
CA THR A 689 26.56 -33.62 -11.83
C THR A 689 26.48 -35.13 -12.02
N GLY A 690 25.64 -35.63 -12.93
CA GLY A 690 25.33 -37.06 -13.05
C GLY A 690 24.43 -37.60 -11.92
N ALA A 691 23.76 -36.72 -11.18
CA ALA A 691 22.94 -37.12 -10.05
C ALA A 691 21.69 -37.91 -10.47
N ALA A 692 21.39 -38.97 -9.73
CA ALA A 692 20.18 -39.78 -9.94
C ALA A 692 18.93 -39.02 -9.48
N ARG A 693 19.07 -38.12 -8.49
CA ARG A 693 17.96 -37.36 -7.91
C ARG A 693 18.41 -36.01 -7.39
N CYS A 694 17.58 -35.00 -7.62
CA CYS A 694 17.66 -33.69 -6.97
C CYS A 694 16.38 -33.47 -6.15
N VAL A 695 16.50 -32.80 -5.01
CA VAL A 695 15.36 -32.41 -4.16
C VAL A 695 15.53 -30.95 -3.78
N THR A 696 14.75 -30.08 -4.42
CA THR A 696 14.69 -28.66 -4.06
C THR A 696 13.97 -28.47 -2.71
N PHE A 697 14.60 -27.75 -1.79
CA PHE A 697 14.04 -27.47 -0.46
C PHE A 697 13.83 -25.98 -0.18
N ALA A 698 14.51 -25.11 -0.92
CA ALA A 698 14.32 -23.67 -0.81
C ALA A 698 14.53 -22.99 -2.15
N HIS A 699 13.76 -21.93 -2.41
CA HIS A 699 14.02 -21.01 -3.50
C HIS A 699 13.74 -19.59 -3.03
N ARG A 700 14.51 -18.61 -3.52
CA ARG A 700 14.35 -17.19 -3.20
C ARG A 700 14.60 -16.35 -4.44
N ILE A 701 13.74 -15.36 -4.65
CA ILE A 701 13.94 -14.33 -5.65
C ILE A 701 14.45 -13.09 -4.91
N ARG A 702 15.63 -12.62 -5.30
CA ARG A 702 16.24 -11.39 -4.78
C ARG A 702 15.98 -10.27 -5.78
N ASN A 703 15.15 -9.32 -5.36
CA ASN A 703 14.92 -8.04 -6.03
C ASN A 703 15.04 -6.98 -4.92
N LEU A 704 15.89 -5.97 -5.13
CA LEU A 704 16.20 -4.94 -4.14
C LEU A 704 15.06 -3.90 -4.10
N THR A 705 13.92 -4.37 -3.62
CA THR A 705 12.78 -3.56 -3.20
C THR A 705 12.34 -4.11 -1.85
N THR A 706 12.93 -3.60 -0.74
CA THR A 706 12.20 -3.15 0.48
C THR A 706 13.05 -3.02 1.75
N ASP A 707 12.71 -1.96 2.49
CA ASP A 707 12.41 -1.89 3.94
C ASP A 707 13.31 -2.66 4.94
N PRO A 708 14.19 -1.97 5.70
CA PRO A 708 15.09 -2.57 6.70
C PRO A 708 14.40 -3.16 7.94
N ALA A 709 13.06 -3.09 8.06
CA ALA A 709 12.33 -3.49 9.26
C ALA A 709 11.88 -4.97 9.31
N LYS A 710 12.11 -5.79 8.26
CA LYS A 710 11.71 -7.22 8.25
C LYS A 710 12.93 -8.15 8.17
N ARG A 711 13.43 -8.56 9.33
CA ARG A 711 14.61 -9.45 9.47
C ARG A 711 14.48 -10.84 8.84
N ALA A 712 13.26 -11.31 8.57
CA ALA A 712 13.01 -12.62 7.94
C ALA A 712 12.86 -12.57 6.41
N ASP A 713 12.75 -11.37 5.82
CA ASP A 713 12.37 -11.17 4.41
C ASP A 713 13.40 -10.28 3.68
N ASN A 714 14.67 -10.41 4.06
CA ASN A 714 15.75 -9.59 3.52
C ASN A 714 16.04 -10.02 2.06
N ARG A 715 15.26 -9.49 1.12
CA ARG A 715 15.40 -9.71 -0.34
C ARG A 715 16.62 -8.99 -0.93
N ALA A 716 17.35 -8.24 -0.10
CA ALA A 716 18.60 -7.58 -0.47
C ALA A 716 19.75 -8.60 -0.69
N PRO A 717 20.71 -8.28 -1.59
CA PRO A 717 21.96 -9.01 -1.69
C PRO A 717 22.70 -9.07 -0.34
N ALA A 718 23.13 -10.26 0.07
CA ALA A 718 23.94 -10.40 1.27
C ALA A 718 25.36 -9.89 0.99
N GLN A 719 25.75 -8.80 1.65
CA GLN A 719 27.06 -8.16 1.48
C GLN A 719 28.14 -8.71 2.45
N SER A 720 27.72 -9.49 3.47
CA SER A 720 28.64 -10.23 4.33
C SER A 720 29.12 -11.49 3.63
N VAL A 721 30.41 -11.78 3.68
CA VAL A 721 30.97 -13.06 3.25
C VAL A 721 30.47 -14.16 4.17
N HIS A 722 29.85 -15.19 3.59
CA HIS A 722 29.28 -16.31 4.32
C HIS A 722 29.25 -17.58 3.47
N THR A 723 28.96 -18.69 4.15
CA THR A 723 28.45 -19.92 3.55
C THR A 723 27.06 -20.18 4.10
N ASP A 724 26.18 -20.75 3.29
CA ASP A 724 24.79 -20.96 3.68
C ASP A 724 24.63 -22.05 4.75
N PHE A 725 25.57 -23.00 4.76
CA PHE A 725 25.59 -24.13 5.66
C PHE A 725 27.00 -24.35 6.19
N SER A 726 27.09 -24.84 7.42
CA SER A 726 28.23 -25.66 7.83
C SER A 726 28.00 -27.12 7.40
N PRO A 727 29.01 -28.00 7.43
CA PRO A 727 28.82 -29.43 7.16
C PRO A 727 27.79 -30.08 8.08
N ALA A 728 27.81 -29.75 9.37
CA ALA A 728 26.83 -30.25 10.33
C ALA A 728 25.44 -29.66 10.09
N GLY A 729 25.34 -28.39 9.73
CA GLY A 729 24.08 -27.72 9.38
C GLY A 729 23.42 -28.32 8.15
N ALA A 730 24.19 -28.63 7.11
CA ALA A 730 23.70 -29.28 5.89
C ALA A 730 23.12 -30.68 6.17
N LEU A 731 23.83 -31.49 6.95
CA LEU A 731 23.37 -32.83 7.34
C LEU A 731 22.14 -32.78 8.25
N HIS A 732 22.08 -31.85 9.20
CA HIS A 732 20.87 -31.67 10.02
C HIS A 732 19.67 -31.23 9.18
N HIS A 733 19.88 -30.33 8.22
CA HIS A 733 18.80 -29.89 7.33
C HIS A 733 18.25 -31.04 6.48
N LEU A 734 19.12 -31.97 6.06
CA LEU A 734 18.71 -33.17 5.33
C LEU A 734 17.73 -34.04 6.15
N GLU A 735 17.88 -34.12 7.47
CA GLU A 735 16.99 -34.89 8.34
C GLU A 735 15.55 -34.36 8.33
N GLY A 736 15.39 -33.04 8.17
CA GLY A 736 14.08 -32.38 8.08
C GLY A 736 13.43 -32.49 6.69
N ILE A 737 14.22 -32.60 5.63
CA ILE A 737 13.72 -32.72 4.25
C ILE A 737 13.35 -34.17 3.90
N ILE A 738 14.18 -35.14 4.29
CA ILE A 738 13.90 -36.57 4.10
C ILE A 738 13.49 -37.17 5.45
N THR A 739 12.18 -37.15 5.69
CA THR A 739 11.57 -37.58 6.95
C THR A 739 11.57 -39.10 7.14
N ASP A 740 11.59 -39.89 6.05
CA ASP A 740 11.69 -41.35 6.13
C ASP A 740 13.13 -41.77 6.47
N PRO A 741 13.37 -42.39 7.65
CA PRO A 741 14.70 -42.84 8.05
C PRO A 741 15.30 -43.91 7.12
N ALA A 742 14.47 -44.75 6.50
CA ALA A 742 14.93 -45.82 5.61
C ALA A 742 15.44 -45.25 4.27
N GLU A 743 14.65 -44.36 3.66
CA GLU A 743 15.04 -43.60 2.47
C GLU A 743 16.30 -42.77 2.73
N ARG A 744 16.35 -42.03 3.84
CA ARG A 744 17.52 -41.22 4.21
C ARG A 744 18.78 -42.06 4.35
N LYS A 745 18.69 -43.22 5.03
CA LYS A 745 19.82 -44.14 5.17
C LYS A 745 20.28 -44.72 3.84
N SER A 746 19.36 -44.92 2.89
CA SER A 746 19.70 -45.35 1.53
C SER A 746 20.43 -44.25 0.74
N LEU A 747 19.90 -43.03 0.77
CA LEU A 747 20.49 -41.87 0.08
C LEU A 747 21.88 -41.50 0.62
N LEU A 748 22.08 -41.61 1.94
CA LEU A 748 23.36 -41.38 2.60
C LEU A 748 24.44 -42.44 2.31
N ARG A 749 24.10 -43.56 1.63
CA ARG A 749 25.12 -44.51 1.12
C ARG A 749 25.85 -43.98 -0.10
N GLY A 750 25.23 -43.05 -0.84
CA GLY A 750 25.83 -42.38 -1.97
C GLY A 750 26.52 -41.07 -1.59
N ARG A 751 27.06 -40.38 -2.59
CA ARG A 751 27.58 -39.02 -2.42
C ARG A 751 26.42 -38.03 -2.38
N VAL A 752 26.36 -37.23 -1.32
CA VAL A 752 25.32 -36.22 -1.10
C VAL A 752 25.94 -34.84 -1.18
N MET A 753 25.32 -33.96 -1.95
CA MET A 753 25.74 -32.57 -2.07
C MET A 753 24.57 -31.63 -1.79
N VAL A 754 24.87 -30.45 -1.26
CA VAL A 754 23.95 -29.30 -1.30
C VAL A 754 24.44 -28.38 -2.39
N MET A 755 23.57 -28.03 -3.32
CA MET A 755 23.91 -27.13 -4.42
C MET A 755 22.99 -25.93 -4.44
N ASN A 756 23.60 -24.78 -4.73
CA ASN A 756 22.91 -23.57 -5.09
C ASN A 756 22.94 -23.44 -6.61
N PHE A 757 21.76 -23.27 -7.18
CA PHE A 757 21.54 -22.80 -8.53
C PHE A 757 21.22 -21.31 -8.44
N TRP A 758 22.07 -20.47 -9.01
CA TRP A 758 21.88 -19.03 -9.04
C TRP A 758 21.77 -18.56 -10.48
N ARG A 759 20.72 -17.81 -10.79
CA ARG A 759 20.46 -17.32 -12.14
C ARG A 759 20.04 -15.86 -12.11
N PRO A 760 20.63 -15.01 -12.95
CA PRO A 760 20.15 -13.65 -13.11
C PRO A 760 18.87 -13.61 -13.96
N LEU A 761 17.93 -12.75 -13.59
CA LEU A 761 16.68 -12.55 -14.34
C LEU A 761 16.80 -11.43 -15.39
N LYS A 762 17.81 -10.57 -15.21
CA LYS A 762 18.24 -9.51 -16.12
C LYS A 762 19.77 -9.47 -16.14
N PRO A 763 20.41 -8.91 -17.18
CA PRO A 763 21.86 -8.71 -17.21
C PRO A 763 22.34 -8.00 -15.94
N ILE A 764 23.40 -8.54 -15.32
CA ILE A 764 23.86 -8.08 -14.01
C ILE A 764 24.84 -6.92 -14.16
N GLN A 765 24.51 -5.80 -13.52
CA GLN A 765 25.37 -4.61 -13.46
C GLN A 765 25.72 -4.26 -12.01
N LYS A 766 24.71 -4.00 -11.17
CA LYS A 766 24.90 -3.65 -9.75
C LYS A 766 24.84 -4.87 -8.84
N ASP A 767 25.68 -4.85 -7.81
CA ASP A 767 25.80 -5.89 -6.78
C ASP A 767 25.98 -7.31 -7.35
N PRO A 768 26.93 -7.59 -8.27
CA PRO A 768 27.19 -8.95 -8.77
C PRO A 768 27.51 -9.96 -7.68
N LEU A 769 27.27 -11.24 -7.96
CA LEU A 769 27.60 -12.34 -7.05
C LEU A 769 29.04 -12.77 -7.32
N THR A 770 29.87 -12.76 -6.27
CA THR A 770 31.21 -13.35 -6.30
C THR A 770 31.25 -14.62 -5.46
N VAL A 771 32.08 -15.56 -5.89
CA VAL A 771 32.37 -16.82 -5.20
C VAL A 771 33.87 -16.96 -5.00
N CYS A 772 34.29 -17.49 -3.85
CA CYS A 772 35.69 -17.76 -3.58
C CYS A 772 36.03 -19.18 -4.00
N ASP A 773 37.06 -19.38 -4.81
CA ASP A 773 37.55 -20.71 -5.17
C ASP A 773 37.88 -21.51 -3.91
N TRP A 774 37.17 -22.62 -3.70
CA TRP A 774 37.30 -23.39 -2.46
C TRP A 774 38.71 -23.98 -2.24
N THR A 775 39.56 -24.07 -3.29
CA THR A 775 40.95 -24.55 -3.17
C THR A 775 41.85 -23.53 -2.48
N SER A 776 41.38 -22.28 -2.41
CA SER A 776 42.05 -21.17 -1.74
C SER A 776 41.56 -20.94 -0.31
N VAL A 777 40.55 -21.69 0.14
CA VAL A 777 39.88 -21.55 1.44
C VAL A 777 40.29 -22.71 2.34
N ASN A 778 40.83 -22.41 3.52
CA ASN A 778 41.06 -23.40 4.56
C ASN A 778 39.79 -23.56 5.40
N GLN A 779 38.97 -24.57 5.12
CA GLN A 779 37.68 -24.78 5.79
C GLN A 779 37.78 -24.85 7.33
N GLY A 780 38.88 -25.39 7.87
CA GLY A 780 39.06 -25.54 9.32
C GLY A 780 39.54 -24.27 10.04
N ALA A 781 40.12 -23.32 9.32
CA ALA A 781 40.67 -22.08 9.87
C ALA A 781 39.84 -20.85 9.49
N ASP A 782 39.39 -20.78 8.24
CA ASP A 782 38.75 -19.60 7.66
C ASP A 782 37.24 -19.62 7.90
N CYS A 783 36.60 -20.80 7.98
CA CYS A 783 35.16 -20.93 8.20
C CYS A 783 34.82 -21.23 9.66
N ILE A 784 33.96 -20.43 10.27
CA ILE A 784 33.46 -20.62 11.63
C ILE A 784 31.99 -21.00 11.60
N ALA A 785 31.64 -22.08 12.28
CA ALA A 785 30.27 -22.53 12.42
C ALA A 785 29.47 -21.58 13.33
N PHE A 786 28.38 -21.02 12.80
CA PHE A 786 27.49 -20.12 13.53
C PHE A 786 26.12 -20.78 13.72
N ARG A 787 25.87 -21.31 14.91
CA ARG A 787 24.68 -22.07 15.26
C ARG A 787 23.60 -21.18 15.87
N MET A 788 22.40 -21.26 15.35
CA MET A 788 21.20 -20.59 15.86
C MET A 788 20.21 -21.65 16.33
N ILE A 789 19.88 -21.64 17.62
CA ILE A 789 18.92 -22.56 18.24
C ILE A 789 17.58 -21.85 18.40
N PHE A 790 16.53 -22.48 17.88
CA PHE A 790 15.14 -22.02 17.96
C PHE A 790 14.31 -23.06 18.74
N PRO A 791 13.09 -22.73 19.20
CA PRO A 791 12.23 -23.67 19.91
C PRO A 791 11.92 -24.98 19.16
N ASN A 792 11.97 -24.94 17.82
CA ASN A 792 11.57 -26.06 16.95
C ASN A 792 12.77 -26.73 16.23
N GLY A 793 14.01 -26.45 16.63
CA GLY A 793 15.22 -26.99 16.00
C GLY A 793 16.37 -25.98 15.93
N TRP A 794 17.47 -26.34 15.26
CA TRP A 794 18.62 -25.45 15.09
C TRP A 794 19.03 -25.35 13.63
N ASN A 795 19.64 -24.23 13.25
CA ASN A 795 20.26 -24.02 11.94
C ASN A 795 21.70 -23.57 12.14
N GLU A 796 22.61 -23.97 11.25
CA GLU A 796 24.01 -23.59 11.34
C GLU A 796 24.56 -23.19 9.96
N LEU A 797 25.10 -21.98 9.90
CA LEU A 797 25.71 -21.39 8.70
C LEU A 797 27.19 -21.12 8.95
N GLY A 798 27.97 -20.85 7.91
CA GLY A 798 29.38 -20.48 8.06
C GLY A 798 29.60 -18.98 7.99
N LYS A 799 30.31 -18.43 8.98
CA LYS A 799 30.90 -17.09 8.93
C LYS A 799 32.36 -17.23 8.52
N VAL A 800 32.85 -16.33 7.66
CA VAL A 800 34.18 -16.48 7.05
C VAL A 800 35.12 -15.40 7.56
N GLN A 801 36.30 -15.80 8.03
CA GLN A 801 37.42 -14.93 8.40
C GLN A 801 38.23 -14.56 7.16
N PHE A 802 38.89 -13.42 7.21
CA PHE A 802 39.75 -12.99 6.10
C PHE A 802 41.04 -13.82 6.02
N SER A 803 41.42 -14.19 4.80
CA SER A 803 42.71 -14.78 4.45
C SER A 803 43.21 -14.17 3.15
N GLU A 804 44.50 -13.81 3.08
CA GLU A 804 45.13 -13.27 1.87
C GLU A 804 45.16 -14.28 0.72
N LYS A 805 44.98 -15.57 1.03
CA LYS A 805 44.94 -16.63 0.02
C LYS A 805 43.63 -16.67 -0.76
N HIS A 806 42.55 -16.08 -0.24
CA HIS A 806 41.22 -16.15 -0.85
C HIS A 806 41.23 -15.63 -2.30
N ASN A 807 40.83 -16.50 -3.22
CA ASN A 807 40.73 -16.21 -4.64
C ASN A 807 39.28 -15.99 -5.05
N TRP A 808 38.87 -14.73 -5.15
CA TRP A 808 37.52 -14.33 -5.53
C TRP A 808 37.34 -14.26 -7.05
N CYS A 809 36.29 -14.91 -7.53
CA CYS A 809 35.93 -14.97 -8.94
C CYS A 809 34.51 -14.42 -9.14
N TYR A 810 34.27 -13.80 -10.29
CA TYR A 810 32.93 -13.43 -10.75
C TYR A 810 32.87 -13.42 -12.28
N LEU A 811 31.66 -13.35 -12.83
CA LEU A 811 31.43 -13.27 -14.27
C LEU A 811 30.92 -11.88 -14.65
N ALA A 812 31.72 -11.09 -15.37
CA ALA A 812 31.34 -9.73 -15.77
C ALA A 812 30.19 -9.74 -16.78
N ASP A 813 29.21 -8.84 -16.62
CA ASP A 813 28.01 -8.72 -17.47
C ASP A 813 27.25 -10.05 -17.62
N GLN A 814 27.02 -10.74 -16.50
CA GLN A 814 26.36 -12.05 -16.49
C GLN A 814 24.93 -11.96 -17.03
N GLN A 815 24.63 -12.76 -18.06
CA GLN A 815 23.37 -12.73 -18.80
C GLN A 815 22.33 -13.71 -18.22
N PRO A 816 21.02 -13.51 -18.46
CA PRO A 816 19.94 -14.40 -17.96
C PRO A 816 20.00 -15.86 -18.40
N ASN A 817 20.77 -16.18 -19.44
CA ASN A 817 21.03 -17.53 -19.91
C ASN A 817 22.33 -18.13 -19.32
N GLU A 818 23.01 -17.44 -18.40
CA GLU A 818 24.23 -17.88 -17.74
C GLU A 818 23.96 -18.17 -16.26
N ALA A 819 23.71 -19.43 -15.93
CA ALA A 819 23.48 -19.85 -14.55
C ALA A 819 24.81 -20.17 -13.85
N LEU A 820 24.91 -19.81 -12.57
CA LEU A 820 25.99 -20.20 -11.67
C LEU A 820 25.53 -21.37 -10.81
N LEU A 821 26.24 -22.49 -10.89
CA LEU A 821 26.07 -23.64 -10.01
C LEU A 821 27.21 -23.65 -9.01
N PHE A 822 26.92 -23.83 -7.72
CA PHE A 822 27.97 -23.95 -6.72
C PHE A 822 27.58 -24.83 -5.54
N LYS A 823 28.59 -25.50 -4.96
CA LYS A 823 28.42 -26.42 -3.84
C LYS A 823 28.42 -25.67 -2.52
N GLN A 824 27.47 -26.00 -1.65
CA GLN A 824 27.43 -25.56 -0.25
C GLN A 824 27.76 -26.71 0.71
N PHE A 825 27.70 -27.95 0.24
CA PHE A 825 28.15 -29.12 0.98
C PHE A 825 28.45 -30.24 -0.01
N ASP A 826 29.46 -31.05 0.27
CA ASP A 826 29.81 -32.22 -0.52
C ASP A 826 30.38 -33.31 0.38
N SER A 827 29.66 -34.42 0.51
CA SER A 827 30.10 -35.54 1.36
C SER A 827 31.29 -36.32 0.79
N GLY A 828 31.66 -36.07 -0.48
CA GLY A 828 32.81 -36.71 -1.13
C GLY A 828 34.13 -35.96 -0.96
N ALA A 829 34.13 -34.79 -0.33
CA ALA A 829 35.33 -34.00 -0.05
C ALA A 829 35.71 -34.13 1.43
N ASP A 830 37.01 -34.20 1.73
CA ASP A 830 37.53 -34.30 3.10
C ASP A 830 37.03 -33.10 3.92
N ASP A 831 36.32 -33.39 5.02
CA ASP A 831 35.66 -32.45 5.95
C ASP A 831 34.40 -31.69 5.45
N GLY A 832 33.86 -32.00 4.27
CA GLY A 832 32.64 -31.39 3.77
C GLY A 832 32.85 -29.92 3.38
N VAL A 833 33.15 -29.66 2.11
CA VAL A 833 33.57 -28.32 1.68
C VAL A 833 32.36 -27.41 1.41
N THR A 834 32.45 -26.18 1.89
CA THR A 834 31.44 -25.13 1.68
C THR A 834 32.06 -23.98 0.89
N LEU A 835 31.32 -23.33 -0.02
CA LEU A 835 31.86 -22.27 -0.87
C LEU A 835 31.49 -20.88 -0.33
N PRO A 836 32.46 -20.06 0.14
CA PRO A 836 32.23 -18.68 0.50
C PRO A 836 31.75 -17.85 -0.69
N HIS A 837 30.73 -17.04 -0.46
CA HIS A 837 30.18 -16.15 -1.47
C HIS A 837 29.67 -14.86 -0.85
N SER A 838 29.60 -13.82 -1.67
CA SER A 838 29.07 -12.51 -1.27
C SER A 838 28.58 -11.71 -2.47
N ALA A 839 27.67 -10.77 -2.23
CA ALA A 839 27.48 -9.67 -3.17
C ALA A 839 28.58 -8.62 -2.93
N PHE A 840 29.08 -8.01 -4.01
CA PHE A 840 30.07 -6.94 -3.91
C PHE A 840 29.64 -5.73 -4.71
N VAL A 841 30.09 -4.55 -4.28
CA VAL A 841 29.84 -3.30 -5.01
C VAL A 841 30.97 -3.10 -6.02
N ASP A 842 30.63 -3.06 -7.31
CA ASP A 842 31.53 -2.55 -8.34
C ASP A 842 31.37 -1.03 -8.42
N PRO A 843 32.41 -0.23 -8.10
CA PRO A 843 32.32 1.23 -8.14
C PRO A 843 31.86 1.80 -9.49
N ARG A 844 32.10 1.07 -10.59
CA ARG A 844 31.69 1.48 -11.95
C ARG A 844 30.19 1.47 -12.15
N TYR A 845 29.47 0.63 -11.39
CA TYR A 845 28.03 0.37 -11.56
C TYR A 845 27.24 0.64 -10.27
N ALA A 846 27.81 1.38 -9.31
CA ALA A 846 27.19 1.67 -8.02
C ALA A 846 25.82 2.38 -8.15
N ASP A 847 25.63 3.17 -9.20
CA ASP A 847 24.41 3.93 -9.48
C ASP A 847 23.44 3.22 -10.46
N CYS A 848 23.76 2.02 -10.91
CA CYS A 848 22.90 1.24 -11.82
C CYS A 848 21.72 0.58 -11.08
N ASP A 849 20.79 0.00 -11.84
CA ASP A 849 19.67 -0.75 -11.28
C ASP A 849 20.18 -1.98 -10.50
N PRO A 850 19.60 -2.28 -9.32
CA PRO A 850 20.02 -3.41 -8.49
C PRO A 850 19.78 -4.75 -9.20
N ARG A 851 20.62 -5.75 -8.92
CA ARG A 851 20.43 -7.09 -9.51
C ARG A 851 19.06 -7.70 -9.18
N GLU A 852 18.49 -8.37 -10.19
CA GLU A 852 17.37 -9.27 -10.03
C GLU A 852 17.85 -10.69 -10.34
N SER A 853 17.74 -11.59 -9.37
CA SER A 853 18.25 -12.96 -9.49
C SER A 853 17.38 -13.95 -8.73
N ILE A 854 17.35 -15.19 -9.19
CA ILE A 854 16.76 -16.32 -8.47
C ILE A 854 17.85 -17.24 -7.94
N GLU A 855 17.64 -17.72 -6.72
CA GLU A 855 18.49 -18.67 -6.01
C GLU A 855 17.65 -19.88 -5.63
N ILE A 856 18.03 -21.08 -6.07
CA ILE A 856 17.37 -22.34 -5.76
C ILE A 856 18.38 -23.23 -5.03
N LYS A 857 18.00 -23.76 -3.87
CA LYS A 857 18.83 -24.66 -3.07
C LYS A 857 18.23 -26.05 -3.10
N MET A 858 19.08 -27.03 -3.41
CA MET A 858 18.67 -28.40 -3.59
C MET A 858 19.70 -29.38 -3.02
N PHE A 859 19.19 -30.50 -2.51
CA PHE A 859 20.02 -31.67 -2.26
C PHE A 859 20.19 -32.46 -3.55
N VAL A 860 21.41 -32.90 -3.81
CA VAL A 860 21.81 -33.62 -5.01
C VAL A 860 22.39 -34.97 -4.57
N PHE A 861 21.80 -36.05 -5.04
CA PHE A 861 22.15 -37.41 -4.65
C PHE A 861 22.75 -38.16 -5.85
N LEU A 862 24.03 -38.51 -5.72
CA LEU A 862 24.70 -39.36 -6.69
C LEU A 862 24.58 -40.81 -6.21
N PRO A 863 24.37 -41.78 -7.12
CA PRO A 863 24.37 -43.18 -6.76
C PRO A 863 25.70 -43.54 -6.10
N GLY A 864 25.66 -44.28 -4.99
CA GLY A 864 26.87 -44.83 -4.38
C GLY A 864 27.54 -45.76 -5.38
N GLY A 865 28.84 -45.56 -5.63
CA GLY A 865 29.61 -46.47 -6.44
C GLY A 865 29.58 -47.87 -5.82
N ASN A 866 29.01 -48.82 -6.56
CA ASN A 866 29.45 -50.20 -6.57
C ASN A 866 30.22 -50.43 -7.86
#